data_AF-A0A535K6B5-F1
#
_entry.id   AF-A0A535K6B5-F1
#
_cell.length_a   1.000
_cell.length_b   1.000
_cell.length_c   1.000
_cell.angle_alpha   90.00
_cell.angle_beta   90.00
_cell.angle_gamma   90.00
#
_symmetry.space_group_name_H-M   'P 1'
#
loop_
_entity.id
_entity.type
_entity.pdbx_description
1 polymer ?
#
loop_
_entity_poly.entity_id
_entity_poly.type
_entity_poly.pdbx_seq_one_letter_code
_entity_poly.pdbx_strand_id
1 'polypeptide(L)'
;MARLLGAIGVLLFGAAVAVSAFGVRQSQLPTATSEEAAGAGTAPAAPRSANMASLHFGPEYAARSARISPDGKLATAMTTDWSAEGVFALSDDASSGFVVPREIARVAPSIIGQSWLSAPTALLVATSEPTKRSLLKVIGADGKTVELGSAAFGGPMTPSPDGRWIAIAENVSQPSQIRIFDRTGSVPSRAIASSPRPIPGQIQWDATGSVLYANGRTVLAVDLTGRETSYPMPADASAFGVVGMSPDLTIAVIGVNVSTGEGLRLLEGGSARTVPSGVLQPLVWVGPHEMLGRHDGRLVAVDLRGSERDLGVAMKASDVRVLGYSAPYLLWIDNAVARVHLTDLAASKDVTVGVNPLPSGAQPNGDGRFLITRDDVNFGADILSGPSWFASLPPTPPPVATRAGAAAGYRRIASDEGGWSMEIPEKWVAETGNLRGAEIASFDMQNTDFSGNAPASDQLRIRVTVMPEYDHLSLEELGAKGGLSMPGTVIEQLATTVAGQPAVRTLMRSSSPQPFDQRHVYWHFRSPFFVDRVLIVDAWPADGALRSAADHAIATFQLSEPKVTATAPISRQQAIDRATAYLRANGRVDRVAAKLVNFHEYEVASASGRTYTQDPDDLVWVVVTTGEFPSTHSRPFDPNASPGLPPPDRLIVQVIGSSSGGYFSGMYSAADTWPAWFDGLNDHAP
;
A
#
# COMPACT_ATOMS: atom_id res chain seq x y z
N MET A 1 -52.31 9.79 30.41
CA MET A 1 -51.89 8.94 29.27
C MET A 1 -50.46 9.34 28.93
N ALA A 2 -49.53 8.80 29.71
CA ALA A 2 -48.12 9.15 29.74
C ALA A 2 -47.28 7.90 29.42
N ARG A 3 -46.07 8.14 28.89
CA ARG A 3 -44.98 7.18 28.61
C ARG A 3 -45.01 6.50 27.23
N LEU A 4 -44.37 7.14 26.25
CA LEU A 4 -43.55 6.47 25.23
C LEU A 4 -42.71 7.54 24.50
N LEU A 5 -41.49 7.86 24.97
CA LEU A 5 -40.51 8.68 24.22
C LEU A 5 -39.07 8.65 24.80
N GLY A 6 -38.67 7.57 25.48
CA GLY A 6 -37.41 7.51 26.24
C GLY A 6 -36.42 6.41 25.86
N ALA A 7 -36.38 5.93 24.61
CA ALA A 7 -35.58 4.73 24.28
C ALA A 7 -34.79 4.76 22.95
N ILE A 8 -34.68 5.88 22.23
CA ILE A 8 -34.06 5.89 20.88
C ILE A 8 -32.66 6.56 20.83
N GLY A 9 -32.18 7.19 21.91
CA GLY A 9 -30.93 7.97 21.88
C GLY A 9 -29.60 7.23 22.08
N VAL A 10 -29.57 5.94 22.41
CA VAL A 10 -28.32 5.26 22.87
C VAL A 10 -27.64 4.40 21.79
N LEU A 11 -28.27 4.20 20.63
CA LEU A 11 -27.85 3.19 19.65
C LEU A 11 -27.01 3.70 18.46
N LEU A 12 -26.76 5.02 18.32
CA LEU A 12 -26.14 5.57 17.10
C LEU A 12 -24.67 6.02 17.23
N PHE A 13 -24.07 6.03 18.44
CA PHE A 13 -22.64 6.34 18.61
C PHE A 13 -21.80 5.19 19.20
N GLY A 14 -22.45 4.13 19.72
CA GLY A 14 -21.75 2.95 20.27
C GLY A 14 -20.95 2.14 19.24
N ALA A 15 -21.13 2.40 17.94
CA ALA A 15 -20.38 1.79 16.85
C ALA A 15 -19.22 2.66 16.31
N ALA A 16 -19.07 3.91 16.78
CA ALA A 16 -18.14 4.89 16.19
C ALA A 16 -16.89 5.23 17.03
N VAL A 17 -16.69 4.61 18.20
CA VAL A 17 -15.50 4.87 19.07
C VAL A 17 -14.79 3.56 19.46
N ALA A 18 -14.69 2.63 18.52
CA ALA A 18 -13.82 1.46 18.64
C ALA A 18 -12.72 1.58 17.58
N VAL A 19 -11.62 2.25 17.93
CA VAL A 19 -10.23 2.11 17.45
C VAL A 19 -9.55 3.46 17.69
N SER A 20 -8.78 3.57 18.76
CA SER A 20 -7.65 4.50 18.94
C SER A 20 -7.07 4.32 20.36
N ALA A 21 -6.29 3.26 20.54
CA ALA A 21 -5.39 3.13 21.68
C ALA A 21 -4.13 2.41 21.19
N PHE A 22 -3.25 3.16 20.53
CA PHE A 22 -1.91 2.67 20.17
C PHE A 22 -0.88 3.73 20.56
N GLY A 23 -0.01 3.32 21.48
CA GLY A 23 1.06 4.13 22.05
C GLY A 23 2.19 4.40 21.07
N VAL A 24 2.82 5.54 21.30
CA VAL A 24 3.86 6.17 20.50
C VAL A 24 5.24 5.79 20.99
N ARG A 25 6.20 5.71 20.06
CA ARG A 25 7.59 5.98 20.41
C ARG A 25 8.17 7.09 19.54
N GLN A 26 8.92 7.95 20.23
CA GLN A 26 9.75 9.04 19.74
C GLN A 26 10.65 8.59 18.57
N SER A 27 10.48 9.24 17.42
CA SER A 27 11.54 9.32 16.42
C SER A 27 12.51 10.41 16.88
N GLN A 28 13.61 10.02 17.50
CA GLN A 28 14.79 10.90 17.55
C GLN A 28 15.26 11.08 16.11
N LEU A 29 15.07 12.27 15.56
CA LEU A 29 15.82 12.74 14.40
C LEU A 29 17.32 12.63 14.73
N PRO A 30 18.14 11.93 13.93
CA PRO A 30 19.57 12.05 14.04
C PRO A 30 19.92 13.50 13.70
N THR A 31 20.57 14.18 14.64
CA THR A 31 21.13 15.51 14.46
C THR A 31 22.03 15.49 13.22
N ALA A 32 21.66 16.26 12.19
CA ALA A 32 22.52 16.52 11.05
C ALA A 32 23.79 17.20 11.57
N THR A 33 24.91 16.48 11.51
CA THR A 33 26.24 17.06 11.49
C THR A 33 26.83 16.73 10.13
N SER A 34 27.13 17.79 9.40
CA SER A 34 27.71 17.78 8.06
C SER A 34 29.21 17.45 8.09
N GLU A 35 29.64 16.88 6.97
CA GLU A 35 30.99 16.77 6.40
C GLU A 35 31.83 15.50 6.63
N GLU A 36 32.25 14.97 5.46
CA GLU A 36 33.35 14.03 5.16
C GLU A 36 33.21 12.55 5.54
N ALA A 37 32.76 11.73 4.58
CA ALA A 37 33.65 10.85 3.80
C ALA A 37 32.85 9.93 2.87
N ALA A 38 33.11 10.05 1.57
CA ALA A 38 32.66 9.11 0.56
C ALA A 38 33.29 7.72 0.78
N GLY A 39 32.45 6.68 0.79
CA GLY A 39 32.87 5.30 0.80
C GLY A 39 31.74 4.42 0.31
N ALA A 40 31.86 3.91 -0.91
CA ALA A 40 30.92 2.99 -1.53
C ALA A 40 30.87 1.66 -0.73
N GLY A 41 29.89 1.56 0.16
CA GLY A 41 29.44 0.30 0.75
C GLY A 41 28.08 -0.03 0.17
N THR A 42 27.96 -1.20 -0.48
CA THR A 42 26.67 -1.78 -0.86
C THR A 42 25.73 -1.76 0.35
N ALA A 43 24.63 -1.02 0.23
CA ALA A 43 23.57 -1.05 1.23
C ALA A 43 23.12 -2.51 1.42
N PRO A 44 23.05 -3.02 2.66
CA PRO A 44 22.46 -4.33 2.91
C PRO A 44 21.03 -4.29 2.37
N ALA A 45 20.71 -5.21 1.46
CA ALA A 45 19.35 -5.36 0.96
C ALA A 45 18.42 -5.61 2.16
N ALA A 46 17.54 -4.65 2.43
CA ALA A 46 16.50 -4.85 3.42
C ALA A 46 15.70 -6.10 3.04
N PRO A 47 15.36 -6.99 4.00
CA PRO A 47 14.53 -8.15 3.70
C PRO A 47 13.23 -7.66 3.07
N ARG A 48 12.97 -8.09 1.82
CA ARG A 48 11.73 -7.79 1.11
C ARG A 48 10.60 -8.58 1.78
N SER A 49 9.92 -7.97 2.76
CA SER A 49 8.59 -8.44 3.13
C SER A 49 7.66 -8.36 1.91
N ALA A 50 6.75 -9.32 1.76
CA ALA A 50 5.73 -9.22 0.73
C ALA A 50 4.89 -7.95 0.95
N ASN A 51 4.44 -7.32 -0.14
CA ASN A 51 3.55 -6.17 -0.10
C ASN A 51 2.28 -6.45 0.71
N MET A 52 1.76 -7.67 0.58
CA MET A 52 0.63 -8.20 1.33
C MET A 52 0.96 -9.64 1.74
N ALA A 53 0.92 -9.91 3.04
CA ALA A 53 1.26 -11.21 3.61
C ALA A 53 0.05 -11.80 4.35
N SER A 54 -0.41 -12.99 3.96
CA SER A 54 -1.55 -13.63 4.61
C SER A 54 -1.19 -14.24 5.96
N LEU A 55 -2.05 -14.01 6.95
CA LEU A 55 -1.89 -14.45 8.32
C LEU A 55 -2.83 -15.64 8.59
N HIS A 56 -2.25 -16.83 8.69
CA HIS A 56 -2.98 -18.09 8.81
C HIS A 56 -2.89 -18.66 10.24
N PHE A 57 -3.93 -18.45 11.04
CA PHE A 57 -3.97 -18.91 12.44
C PHE A 57 -4.33 -20.39 12.61
N GLY A 58 -4.79 -21.06 11.55
CA GLY A 58 -5.37 -22.41 11.60
C GLY A 58 -6.90 -22.41 11.43
N PRO A 59 -7.51 -23.54 11.02
CA PRO A 59 -8.95 -23.62 10.72
C PRO A 59 -9.87 -23.44 11.94
N GLU A 60 -9.36 -23.59 13.15
CA GLU A 60 -10.11 -23.43 14.40
C GLU A 60 -10.23 -21.96 14.83
N TYR A 61 -9.57 -21.02 14.14
CA TYR A 61 -9.58 -19.59 14.46
C TYR A 61 -10.36 -18.75 13.45
N ALA A 62 -11.12 -17.79 13.96
CA ALA A 62 -11.84 -16.82 13.15
C ALA A 62 -10.90 -15.66 12.79
N ALA A 63 -10.30 -15.69 11.59
CA ALA A 63 -9.37 -14.66 11.13
C ALA A 63 -9.93 -13.22 11.21
N ARG A 64 -11.24 -13.03 11.02
CA ARG A 64 -11.92 -11.73 11.17
C ARG A 64 -11.82 -11.10 12.57
N SER A 65 -11.56 -11.90 13.59
CA SER A 65 -11.38 -11.44 14.98
C SER A 65 -9.94 -11.02 15.28
N ALA A 66 -9.04 -11.16 14.31
CA ALA A 66 -7.62 -10.97 14.52
C ALA A 66 -7.30 -9.56 14.98
N ARG A 67 -6.36 -9.46 15.92
CA ARG A 67 -5.77 -8.20 16.34
C ARG A 67 -4.26 -8.33 16.37
N ILE A 68 -3.56 -7.25 16.07
CA ILE A 68 -2.10 -7.20 16.10
C ILE A 68 -1.60 -6.27 17.21
N SER A 69 -0.48 -6.62 17.82
CA SER A 69 0.21 -5.75 18.77
C SER A 69 0.82 -4.53 18.07
N PRO A 70 1.07 -3.42 18.81
CA PRO A 70 1.61 -2.18 18.23
C PRO A 70 2.94 -2.38 17.50
N ASP A 71 3.78 -3.29 17.98
CA ASP A 71 5.10 -3.60 17.39
C ASP A 71 5.05 -4.69 16.30
N GLY A 72 3.85 -5.22 16.01
CA GLY A 72 3.67 -6.25 14.99
C GLY A 72 4.21 -7.63 15.37
N LYS A 73 4.61 -7.88 16.63
CA LYS A 73 5.27 -9.14 17.03
C LYS A 73 4.33 -10.18 17.65
N LEU A 74 3.21 -9.74 18.17
CA LEU A 74 2.14 -10.59 18.69
C LEU A 74 0.83 -10.33 17.94
N ALA A 75 0.00 -11.36 17.85
CA ALA A 75 -1.40 -11.24 17.43
C ALA A 75 -2.32 -12.03 18.34
N THR A 76 -3.60 -11.73 18.28
CA THR A 76 -4.66 -12.58 18.85
C THR A 76 -5.67 -12.96 17.79
N ALA A 77 -6.36 -14.08 17.99
CA ALA A 77 -7.54 -14.45 17.23
C ALA A 77 -8.47 -15.31 18.11
N MET A 78 -9.77 -15.04 18.05
CA MET A 78 -10.81 -15.86 18.67
C MET A 78 -10.95 -17.19 17.93
N THR A 79 -11.27 -18.25 18.66
CA THR A 79 -11.73 -19.50 18.06
C THR A 79 -13.04 -19.29 17.29
N THR A 80 -13.33 -20.13 16.31
CA THR A 80 -14.53 -20.02 15.45
C THR A 80 -15.84 -20.17 16.23
N ASP A 81 -15.82 -20.89 17.35
CA ASP A 81 -16.94 -21.03 18.30
C ASP A 81 -16.97 -19.91 19.35
N TRP A 82 -16.04 -18.95 19.29
CA TRP A 82 -15.88 -17.83 20.22
C TRP A 82 -15.67 -18.23 21.69
N SER A 83 -15.22 -19.47 21.93
CA SER A 83 -15.00 -20.00 23.28
C SER A 83 -13.62 -19.67 23.85
N ALA A 84 -12.64 -19.29 23.04
CA ALA A 84 -11.30 -18.94 23.51
C ALA A 84 -10.63 -17.91 22.60
N GLU A 85 -9.60 -17.25 23.12
CA GLU A 85 -8.71 -16.38 22.35
C GLU A 85 -7.30 -16.98 22.35
N GLY A 86 -6.77 -17.25 21.15
CA GLY A 86 -5.37 -17.63 20.97
C GLY A 86 -4.48 -16.39 20.92
N VAL A 87 -3.31 -16.48 21.54
CA VAL A 87 -2.25 -15.47 21.48
C VAL A 87 -1.09 -16.06 20.70
N PHE A 88 -0.66 -15.35 19.66
CA PHE A 88 0.32 -15.83 18.70
C PHE A 88 1.56 -14.95 18.70
N ALA A 89 2.74 -15.55 18.74
CA ALA A 89 3.97 -14.89 18.36
C ALA A 89 4.08 -14.88 16.83
N LEU A 90 4.38 -13.72 16.26
CA LEU A 90 4.58 -13.53 14.84
C LEU A 90 6.07 -13.51 14.54
N SER A 91 6.48 -14.29 13.53
CA SER A 91 7.82 -14.21 12.97
C SER A 91 7.72 -13.94 11.48
N ASP A 92 8.52 -12.99 11.00
CA ASP A 92 8.69 -12.75 9.57
C ASP A 92 9.51 -13.92 8.99
N ASP A 93 8.97 -14.62 8.00
CA ASP A 93 9.73 -15.57 7.21
C ASP A 93 10.29 -14.86 5.97
N ALA A 94 11.57 -14.48 6.05
CA ALA A 94 12.28 -13.80 4.98
C ALA A 94 12.35 -14.60 3.66
N SER A 95 12.12 -15.92 3.70
CA SER A 95 12.19 -16.79 2.52
C SER A 95 10.87 -16.90 1.76
N SER A 96 9.75 -16.69 2.46
CA SER A 96 8.41 -16.94 1.90
C SER A 96 7.54 -15.69 1.85
N GLY A 97 7.95 -14.59 2.50
CA GLY A 97 7.20 -13.34 2.57
C GLY A 97 5.94 -13.44 3.45
N PHE A 98 5.76 -14.56 4.16
CA PHE A 98 4.65 -14.77 5.09
C PHE A 98 5.02 -14.36 6.51
N VAL A 99 4.00 -13.97 7.28
CA VAL A 99 4.08 -13.87 8.73
C VAL A 99 3.55 -15.17 9.31
N VAL A 100 4.41 -15.92 9.99
CA VAL A 100 4.04 -17.21 10.58
C VAL A 100 3.57 -16.99 12.01
N PRO A 101 2.27 -17.22 12.32
CA PRO A 101 1.79 -17.15 13.69
C PRO A 101 2.08 -18.49 14.40
N ARG A 102 2.67 -18.41 15.59
CA ARG A 102 2.85 -19.54 16.50
C ARG A 102 2.07 -19.29 17.78
N GLU A 103 1.08 -20.11 18.08
CA GLU A 103 0.32 -19.99 19.33
C GLU A 103 1.27 -20.17 20.53
N ILE A 104 1.28 -19.19 21.43
CA ILE A 104 2.10 -19.17 22.66
C ILE A 104 1.24 -19.25 23.93
N ALA A 105 -0.03 -18.89 23.84
CA ALA A 105 -0.98 -19.00 24.93
C ALA A 105 -2.41 -19.10 24.40
N ARG A 106 -3.30 -19.69 25.21
CA ARG A 106 -4.73 -19.75 24.96
C ARG A 106 -5.48 -19.27 26.19
N VAL A 107 -6.40 -18.33 26.00
CA VAL A 107 -7.19 -17.74 27.08
C VAL A 107 -8.62 -18.25 26.99
N ALA A 108 -9.07 -18.87 28.09
CA ALA A 108 -10.35 -19.55 28.24
C ALA A 108 -11.56 -18.59 28.13
N PRO A 109 -12.81 -19.10 27.98
CA PRO A 109 -13.98 -18.26 27.73
C PRO A 109 -14.23 -17.30 28.89
N SER A 110 -14.82 -16.14 28.58
CA SER A 110 -15.16 -15.01 29.47
C SER A 110 -14.24 -13.78 29.38
N ILE A 111 -13.51 -13.61 28.28
CA ILE A 111 -12.83 -12.34 28.01
C ILE A 111 -13.89 -11.25 27.82
N ILE A 112 -13.83 -10.22 28.64
CA ILE A 112 -14.72 -9.06 28.55
C ILE A 112 -13.98 -7.78 28.11
N GLY A 113 -12.65 -7.85 28.00
CA GLY A 113 -11.83 -6.75 27.54
C GLY A 113 -10.38 -7.17 27.33
N GLN A 114 -9.72 -6.53 26.37
CA GLN A 114 -8.30 -6.72 26.09
C GLN A 114 -7.63 -5.42 25.65
N SER A 115 -6.33 -5.29 25.93
CA SER A 115 -5.51 -4.14 25.54
C SER A 115 -4.05 -4.56 25.37
N TRP A 116 -3.31 -3.88 24.51
CA TRP A 116 -1.88 -4.13 24.33
C TRP A 116 -1.03 -3.25 25.24
N LEU A 117 -0.01 -3.83 25.87
CA LEU A 117 1.03 -3.12 26.58
C LEU A 117 2.22 -2.91 25.63
N SER A 118 2.85 -1.73 25.64
CA SER A 118 3.83 -1.31 24.63
C SER A 118 5.30 -1.60 24.97
N ALA A 119 5.66 -1.88 26.23
CA ALA A 119 7.09 -2.06 26.61
C ALA A 119 7.32 -2.85 27.93
N PRO A 120 7.80 -4.12 27.88
CA PRO A 120 7.80 -5.00 26.71
C PRO A 120 6.38 -5.31 26.25
N THR A 121 6.23 -5.66 24.98
CA THR A 121 4.94 -6.01 24.39
C THR A 121 4.30 -7.19 25.11
N ALA A 122 3.07 -7.01 25.55
CA ALA A 122 2.28 -8.04 26.24
C ALA A 122 0.80 -7.77 26.05
N LEU A 123 -0.01 -8.82 26.18
CA LEU A 123 -1.47 -8.71 26.12
C LEU A 123 -2.03 -8.58 27.54
N LEU A 124 -2.75 -7.50 27.81
CA LEU A 124 -3.58 -7.35 29.01
C LEU A 124 -4.97 -7.89 28.69
N VAL A 125 -5.44 -8.86 29.49
CA VAL A 125 -6.76 -9.49 29.34
C VAL A 125 -7.54 -9.37 30.64
N ALA A 126 -8.83 -9.12 30.50
CA ALA A 126 -9.79 -9.16 31.59
C ALA A 126 -10.76 -10.31 31.41
N THR A 127 -10.79 -11.22 32.38
CA THR A 127 -11.73 -12.36 32.39
C THR A 127 -12.79 -12.18 33.45
N SER A 128 -14.06 -12.39 33.11
CA SER A 128 -15.19 -12.30 34.04
C SER A 128 -15.05 -13.29 35.20
N GLU A 129 -15.38 -12.84 36.42
CA GLU A 129 -15.52 -13.68 37.61
C GLU A 129 -16.99 -13.77 38.06
N PRO A 130 -17.40 -14.81 38.81
CA PRO A 130 -18.77 -14.94 39.33
C PRO A 130 -19.24 -13.73 40.18
N THR A 131 -18.31 -12.96 40.74
CA THR A 131 -18.57 -11.89 41.72
C THR A 131 -18.82 -10.51 41.11
N LYS A 132 -19.21 -10.40 39.83
CA LYS A 132 -19.28 -9.11 39.08
C LYS A 132 -17.97 -8.32 39.09
N ARG A 133 -16.86 -9.04 39.28
CA ARG A 133 -15.49 -8.54 39.18
C ARG A 133 -14.84 -9.21 37.98
N SER A 134 -13.68 -8.72 37.62
CA SER A 134 -12.92 -9.27 36.51
C SER A 134 -11.46 -9.37 36.90
N LEU A 135 -10.92 -10.56 36.68
CA LEU A 135 -9.52 -10.89 36.92
C LEU A 135 -8.68 -10.34 35.79
N LEU A 136 -7.63 -9.58 36.14
CA LEU A 136 -6.70 -8.98 35.22
C LEU A 136 -5.47 -9.88 35.06
N LYS A 137 -5.11 -10.14 33.81
CA LYS A 137 -3.98 -11.00 33.45
C LYS A 137 -3.12 -10.31 32.40
N VAL A 138 -1.81 -10.43 32.56
CA VAL A 138 -0.84 -10.01 31.53
C VAL A 138 -0.18 -11.24 30.96
N ILE A 139 -0.23 -11.38 29.64
CA ILE A 139 0.37 -12.49 28.89
C ILE A 139 1.57 -11.94 28.13
N GLY A 140 2.76 -12.38 28.51
CA GLY A 140 4.02 -12.00 27.87
C GLY A 140 4.26 -12.71 26.53
N ALA A 141 5.24 -12.22 25.78
CA ALA A 141 5.68 -12.84 24.53
C ALA A 141 6.26 -14.26 24.72
N ASP A 142 6.64 -14.64 25.94
CA ASP A 142 7.05 -16.00 26.31
C ASP A 142 5.86 -16.93 26.65
N GLY A 143 4.63 -16.44 26.52
CA GLY A 143 3.40 -17.15 26.87
C GLY A 143 3.10 -17.19 28.37
N LYS A 144 3.97 -16.65 29.22
CA LYS A 144 3.72 -16.65 30.67
C LYS A 144 2.63 -15.64 31.02
N THR A 145 1.78 -16.07 31.95
CA THR A 145 0.67 -15.27 32.45
C THR A 145 0.97 -14.79 33.87
N VAL A 146 0.75 -13.51 34.11
CA VAL A 146 0.83 -12.87 35.44
C VAL A 146 -0.56 -12.37 35.82
N GLU A 147 -1.07 -12.79 36.98
CA GLU A 147 -2.33 -12.28 37.52
C GLU A 147 -2.08 -11.01 38.35
N LEU A 148 -2.79 -9.93 38.04
CA LEU A 148 -2.62 -8.64 38.72
C LEU A 148 -3.60 -8.45 39.88
N GLY A 149 -4.66 -9.26 39.91
CA GLY A 149 -5.79 -9.17 40.82
C GLY A 149 -7.09 -8.79 40.13
N SER A 150 -8.16 -8.62 40.91
CA SER A 150 -9.52 -8.40 40.40
C SER A 150 -10.01 -6.97 40.60
N ALA A 151 -10.68 -6.41 39.60
CA ALA A 151 -11.33 -5.10 39.67
C ALA A 151 -12.83 -5.21 39.43
N ALA A 152 -13.63 -4.34 40.05
CA ALA A 152 -15.06 -4.26 39.81
C ALA A 152 -15.32 -3.28 38.64
N PHE A 153 -15.21 -3.76 37.40
CA PHE A 153 -15.29 -2.90 36.22
C PHE A 153 -16.03 -3.54 35.04
N GLY A 154 -16.52 -2.70 34.14
CA GLY A 154 -17.07 -3.08 32.83
C GLY A 154 -16.63 -2.13 31.70
N GLY A 155 -15.64 -1.27 31.94
CA GLY A 155 -15.09 -0.30 30.99
C GLY A 155 -13.65 -0.62 30.53
N PRO A 156 -13.05 0.19 29.63
CA PRO A 156 -11.73 -0.08 29.08
C PRO A 156 -10.60 0.07 30.11
N MET A 157 -9.61 -0.81 30.02
CA MET A 157 -8.37 -0.76 30.80
C MET A 157 -7.34 0.09 30.07
N THR A 158 -6.71 1.03 30.78
CA THR A 158 -5.81 1.99 30.14
C THR A 158 -4.39 1.82 30.69
N PRO A 159 -3.45 1.29 29.91
CA PRO A 159 -2.06 1.20 30.32
C PRO A 159 -1.36 2.56 30.27
N SER A 160 -0.44 2.79 31.20
CA SER A 160 0.40 3.98 31.22
C SER A 160 1.35 4.00 30.01
N PRO A 161 1.89 5.17 29.64
CA PRO A 161 2.75 5.30 28.46
C PRO A 161 4.02 4.45 28.53
N ASP A 162 4.57 4.26 29.74
CA ASP A 162 5.70 3.37 30.01
C ASP A 162 5.30 1.88 30.10
N GLY A 163 4.00 1.57 30.00
CA GLY A 163 3.44 0.22 30.09
C GLY A 163 3.55 -0.42 31.47
N ARG A 164 3.98 0.31 32.50
CA ARG A 164 4.19 -0.23 33.87
C ARG A 164 2.89 -0.32 34.66
N TRP A 165 2.05 0.72 34.57
CA TRP A 165 0.84 0.87 35.37
C TRP A 165 -0.39 0.68 34.50
N ILE A 166 -1.46 0.15 35.09
CA ILE A 166 -2.73 -0.06 34.43
C ILE A 166 -3.80 0.65 35.26
N ALA A 167 -4.47 1.63 34.65
CA ALA A 167 -5.57 2.36 35.26
C ALA A 167 -6.92 1.75 34.87
N ILE A 168 -7.79 1.64 35.88
CA ILE A 168 -9.16 1.12 35.72
C ILE A 168 -10.11 2.02 36.50
N ALA A 169 -11.20 2.43 35.83
CA ALA A 169 -12.34 3.06 36.46
C ALA A 169 -13.31 1.99 37.00
N GLU A 170 -13.36 1.83 38.32
CA GLU A 170 -14.27 0.94 39.02
C GLU A 170 -15.62 1.65 39.21
N ASN A 171 -16.58 1.34 38.32
CA ASN A 171 -17.89 2.01 38.26
C ASN A 171 -19.05 1.16 38.78
N VAL A 172 -18.80 -0.12 39.10
CA VAL A 172 -19.86 -1.08 39.45
C VAL A 172 -20.22 -1.02 40.94
N SER A 173 -19.35 -0.43 41.77
CA SER A 173 -19.56 -0.15 43.20
C SER A 173 -19.46 1.35 43.48
N GLN A 174 -20.20 1.82 44.49
CA GLN A 174 -20.09 3.20 45.00
C GLN A 174 -19.30 3.20 46.32
N PRO A 175 -18.37 4.17 46.53
CA PRO A 175 -17.95 5.20 45.58
C PRO A 175 -17.20 4.61 44.38
N SER A 176 -17.31 5.27 43.22
CA SER A 176 -16.52 4.90 42.04
C SER A 176 -15.05 5.28 42.25
N GLN A 177 -14.13 4.44 41.77
CA GLN A 177 -12.70 4.62 42.06
C GLN A 177 -11.86 4.53 40.79
N ILE A 178 -10.72 5.23 40.79
CA ILE A 178 -9.63 4.95 39.84
C ILE A 178 -8.62 4.08 40.57
N ARG A 179 -8.50 2.84 40.12
CA ARG A 179 -7.56 1.86 40.66
C ARG A 179 -6.39 1.67 39.71
N ILE A 180 -5.20 1.57 40.30
CA ILE A 180 -3.95 1.33 39.59
C ILE A 180 -3.43 -0.06 39.93
N PHE A 181 -3.02 -0.79 38.90
CA PHE A 181 -2.36 -2.08 38.98
C PHE A 181 -0.94 -1.96 38.42
N ASP A 182 0.00 -2.67 39.04
CA ASP A 182 1.36 -2.85 38.53
C ASP A 182 1.38 -4.04 37.57
N ARG A 183 1.98 -3.88 36.38
CA ARG A 183 1.96 -4.92 35.34
C ARG A 183 2.56 -6.25 35.76
N THR A 184 3.45 -6.26 36.76
CA THR A 184 4.14 -7.47 37.20
C THR A 184 3.43 -8.12 38.39
N GLY A 185 2.36 -7.52 38.91
CA GLY A 185 1.69 -7.94 40.13
C GLY A 185 2.55 -7.82 41.40
N SER A 186 3.72 -7.16 41.31
CA SER A 186 4.65 -7.07 42.44
C SER A 186 4.22 -6.05 43.48
N VAL A 187 3.49 -5.03 43.03
CA VAL A 187 2.92 -3.97 43.88
C VAL A 187 1.41 -4.21 44.01
N PRO A 188 0.87 -4.26 45.24
CA PRO A 188 -0.57 -4.36 45.46
C PRO A 188 -1.32 -3.23 44.77
N SER A 189 -2.48 -3.55 44.19
CA SER A 189 -3.33 -2.53 43.57
C SER A 189 -3.85 -1.52 44.60
N ARG A 190 -4.02 -0.27 44.17
CA ARG A 190 -4.50 0.81 45.04
C ARG A 190 -5.42 1.78 44.32
N ALA A 191 -6.36 2.36 45.05
CA ALA A 191 -7.16 3.47 44.54
C ALA A 191 -6.36 4.77 44.66
N ILE A 192 -6.34 5.57 43.60
CA ILE A 192 -5.70 6.90 43.56
C ILE A 192 -6.72 8.04 43.53
N ALA A 193 -7.96 7.76 43.10
CA ALA A 193 -9.07 8.71 43.16
C ALA A 193 -10.36 8.00 43.58
N SER A 194 -11.28 8.76 44.19
CA SER A 194 -12.60 8.30 44.58
C SER A 194 -13.64 9.36 44.27
N SER A 195 -14.69 8.98 43.56
CA SER A 195 -15.79 9.85 43.18
C SER A 195 -17.11 9.33 43.77
N PRO A 196 -17.94 10.19 44.38
CA PRO A 196 -19.29 9.81 44.81
C PRO A 196 -20.26 9.64 43.62
N ARG A 197 -19.81 9.94 42.39
CA ARG A 197 -20.55 9.77 41.15
C ARG A 197 -19.84 8.74 40.26
N PRO A 198 -20.58 7.99 39.43
CA PRO A 198 -19.98 7.17 38.38
C PRO A 198 -18.98 7.98 37.56
N ILE A 199 -17.82 7.40 37.25
CA ILE A 199 -16.84 7.99 36.33
C ILE A 199 -17.30 7.64 34.91
N PRO A 200 -17.85 8.59 34.13
CA PRO A 200 -18.41 8.28 32.83
C PRO A 200 -17.31 8.03 31.79
N GLY A 201 -17.62 7.14 30.85
CA GLY A 201 -16.84 6.94 29.63
C GLY A 201 -15.45 6.37 29.85
N GLN A 202 -14.53 6.76 28.95
CA GLN A 202 -13.14 6.31 28.93
C GLN A 202 -12.24 7.22 29.76
N ILE A 203 -11.16 6.64 30.29
CA ILE A 203 -10.05 7.33 30.97
C ILE A 203 -8.79 7.21 30.12
N GLN A 204 -7.84 8.14 30.26
CA GLN A 204 -6.58 8.14 29.51
C GLN A 204 -5.41 8.58 30.38
N TRP A 205 -4.17 8.30 29.97
CA TRP A 205 -2.98 8.86 30.60
C TRP A 205 -2.51 10.10 29.84
N ASP A 206 -2.00 11.10 30.56
CA ASP A 206 -1.29 12.23 29.98
C ASP A 206 0.23 12.05 29.99
N ALA A 207 0.94 12.98 29.36
CA ALA A 207 2.40 12.99 29.28
C ALA A 207 3.10 13.04 30.65
N THR A 208 2.42 13.46 31.72
CA THR A 208 2.96 13.56 33.08
C THR A 208 2.84 12.25 33.86
N GLY A 209 2.13 11.26 33.30
CA GLY A 209 1.78 10.03 34.01
C GLY A 209 0.59 10.22 34.97
N SER A 210 -0.26 11.22 34.72
CA SER A 210 -1.53 11.38 35.42
C SER A 210 -2.66 10.72 34.64
N VAL A 211 -3.67 10.21 35.35
CA VAL A 211 -4.88 9.63 34.75
C VAL A 211 -5.93 10.72 34.59
N LEU A 212 -6.34 10.96 33.35
CA LEU A 212 -7.41 11.86 32.97
C LEU A 212 -8.76 11.13 32.98
N TYR A 213 -9.76 11.74 33.60
CA TYR A 213 -11.14 11.26 33.57
C TYR A 213 -12.16 12.40 33.62
N ALA A 214 -13.33 12.16 33.04
CA ALA A 214 -14.42 13.13 33.06
C ALA A 214 -15.14 13.11 34.42
N ASN A 215 -15.55 14.29 34.89
CA ASN A 215 -16.37 14.47 36.08
C ASN A 215 -17.41 15.59 35.85
N GLY A 216 -18.31 15.35 34.90
CA GLY A 216 -19.36 16.29 34.50
C GLY A 216 -18.78 17.52 33.83
N ARG A 217 -18.79 18.67 34.51
CA ARG A 217 -18.30 19.95 33.96
C ARG A 217 -16.78 20.14 34.06
N THR A 218 -16.05 19.11 34.46
CA THR A 218 -14.60 19.14 34.60
C THR A 218 -13.99 17.87 34.04
N VAL A 219 -12.74 17.97 33.62
CA VAL A 219 -11.83 16.82 33.46
C VAL A 219 -10.84 16.89 34.61
N LEU A 220 -10.63 15.77 35.29
CA LEU A 220 -9.69 15.66 36.39
C LEU A 220 -8.46 14.88 35.92
N ALA A 221 -7.27 15.37 36.27
CA ALA A 221 -6.02 14.63 36.18
C ALA A 221 -5.60 14.21 37.58
N VAL A 222 -5.43 12.92 37.81
CA VAL A 222 -4.96 12.39 39.09
C VAL A 222 -3.61 11.72 38.93
N ASP A 223 -2.62 12.13 39.72
CA ASP A 223 -1.31 11.50 39.72
C ASP A 223 -1.29 10.19 40.54
N LEU A 224 -0.17 9.45 40.48
CA LEU A 224 -0.02 8.18 41.21
C LEU A 224 -0.01 8.32 42.75
N THR A 225 0.07 9.55 43.28
CA THR A 225 -0.03 9.87 44.71
C THR A 225 -1.46 10.21 45.13
N GLY A 226 -2.37 10.39 44.17
CA GLY A 226 -3.76 10.78 44.38
C GLY A 226 -3.99 12.29 44.39
N ARG A 227 -3.02 13.09 43.95
CA ARG A 227 -3.19 14.54 43.81
C ARG A 227 -3.98 14.83 42.55
N GLU A 228 -5.08 15.57 42.70
CA GLU A 228 -5.96 15.95 41.60
C GLU A 228 -5.66 17.36 41.09
N THR A 229 -5.69 17.52 39.76
CA THR A 229 -5.71 18.80 39.05
C THR A 229 -7.00 18.86 38.23
N SER A 230 -7.72 19.99 38.30
CA SER A 230 -9.02 20.14 37.63
C SER A 230 -8.95 21.07 36.43
N TYR A 231 -9.56 20.63 35.33
CA TYR A 231 -9.69 21.38 34.09
C TYR A 231 -11.17 21.65 33.80
N PRO A 232 -11.65 22.91 33.94
CA PRO A 232 -13.05 23.23 33.72
C PRO A 232 -13.42 23.13 32.24
N MET A 233 -14.59 22.55 31.96
CA MET A 233 -15.18 22.57 30.62
C MET A 233 -15.93 23.89 30.37
N PRO A 234 -16.07 24.30 29.10
CA PRO A 234 -16.84 25.47 28.71
C PRO A 234 -18.28 25.48 29.26
N ALA A 235 -18.88 26.67 29.37
CA ALA A 235 -20.20 26.88 29.97
C ALA A 235 -21.32 26.02 29.33
N ASP A 236 -21.19 25.72 28.05
CA ASP A 236 -22.09 24.93 27.23
C ASP A 236 -21.82 23.41 27.25
N ALA A 237 -20.73 22.96 27.87
CA ALA A 237 -20.24 21.59 27.71
C ALA A 237 -20.17 20.81 29.04
N SER A 238 -20.55 19.53 29.00
CA SER A 238 -20.31 18.54 30.05
C SER A 238 -19.54 17.36 29.48
N ALA A 239 -18.33 17.11 29.99
CA ALA A 239 -17.52 15.97 29.62
C ALA A 239 -18.18 14.64 30.05
N PHE A 240 -18.15 13.66 29.16
CA PHE A 240 -18.60 12.29 29.42
C PHE A 240 -17.50 11.25 29.22
N GLY A 241 -16.29 11.65 28.78
CA GLY A 241 -15.13 10.76 28.71
C GLY A 241 -13.92 11.40 28.02
N VAL A 242 -12.75 10.80 28.20
CA VAL A 242 -11.52 11.12 27.45
C VAL A 242 -11.35 10.07 26.36
N VAL A 243 -11.70 10.43 25.12
CA VAL A 243 -11.88 9.46 24.01
C VAL A 243 -10.61 9.24 23.18
N GLY A 244 -9.56 10.03 23.43
CA GLY A 244 -8.27 9.88 22.75
C GLY A 244 -7.23 10.86 23.28
N MET A 245 -5.99 10.65 22.87
CA MET A 245 -4.83 11.49 23.20
C MET A 245 -4.02 11.79 21.93
N SER A 246 -3.30 12.90 21.91
CA SER A 246 -2.26 13.16 20.92
C SER A 246 -1.11 12.18 21.05
N PRO A 247 -0.29 11.99 19.99
CA PRO A 247 0.87 11.12 20.01
C PRO A 247 1.84 11.36 21.18
N ASP A 248 2.06 12.61 21.54
CA ASP A 248 2.93 13.03 22.64
C ASP A 248 2.20 13.15 23.98
N LEU A 249 0.91 12.80 24.02
CA LEU A 249 0.03 12.80 25.20
C LEU A 249 -0.16 14.18 25.85
N THR A 250 0.09 15.26 25.11
CA THR A 250 -0.09 16.63 25.63
C THR A 250 -1.50 17.18 25.39
N ILE A 251 -2.24 16.59 24.45
CA ILE A 251 -3.59 17.01 24.09
C ILE A 251 -4.55 15.85 24.30
N ALA A 252 -5.62 16.09 25.06
CA ALA A 252 -6.67 15.12 25.26
C ALA A 252 -7.89 15.45 24.40
N VAL A 253 -8.47 14.44 23.74
CA VAL A 253 -9.75 14.56 23.06
C VAL A 253 -10.86 14.19 24.04
N ILE A 254 -11.73 15.14 24.33
CA ILE A 254 -12.81 15.03 25.31
C ILE A 254 -14.14 14.89 24.59
N GLY A 255 -14.87 13.82 24.89
CA GLY A 255 -16.28 13.69 24.52
C GLY A 255 -17.13 14.58 25.41
N VAL A 256 -17.94 15.45 24.82
CA VAL A 256 -18.79 16.40 25.56
C VAL A 256 -20.25 16.35 25.11
N ASN A 257 -21.16 16.52 26.05
CA ASN A 257 -22.55 16.88 25.79
C ASN A 257 -22.66 18.40 25.75
N VAL A 258 -23.23 18.92 24.67
CA VAL A 258 -23.58 20.33 24.47
C VAL A 258 -25.08 20.48 24.18
N SER A 259 -25.60 21.71 24.18
CA SER A 259 -27.04 21.97 23.96
C SER A 259 -27.58 21.44 22.62
N THR A 260 -26.72 21.29 21.63
CA THR A 260 -27.05 20.80 20.28
C THR A 260 -26.82 19.29 20.08
N GLY A 261 -26.39 18.56 21.12
CA GLY A 261 -26.09 17.12 21.04
C GLY A 261 -24.72 16.76 21.60
N GLU A 262 -24.13 15.67 21.11
CA GLU A 262 -22.78 15.25 21.46
C GLU A 262 -21.74 15.90 20.55
N GLY A 263 -20.54 16.14 21.07
CA GLY A 263 -19.43 16.72 20.32
C GLY A 263 -18.07 16.41 20.94
N LEU A 264 -17.01 16.94 20.31
CA LEU A 264 -15.63 16.76 20.75
C LEU A 264 -14.99 18.10 21.12
N ARG A 265 -14.16 18.07 22.15
CA ARG A 265 -13.29 19.18 22.56
C ARG A 265 -11.85 18.70 22.66
N LEU A 266 -10.90 19.59 22.44
CA LEU A 266 -9.47 19.37 22.62
C LEU A 266 -9.03 20.08 23.90
N LEU A 267 -8.43 19.35 24.82
CA LEU A 267 -7.91 19.88 26.08
C LEU A 267 -6.38 19.92 26.00
N GLU A 268 -5.82 21.13 26.01
CA GLU A 268 -4.37 21.39 25.94
C GLU A 268 -4.03 22.49 26.95
N GLY A 269 -3.00 22.28 27.78
CA GLY A 269 -2.56 23.29 28.76
C GLY A 269 -3.67 23.78 29.70
N GLY A 270 -4.66 22.92 29.98
CA GLY A 270 -5.83 23.24 30.81
C GLY A 270 -6.93 24.04 30.14
N SER A 271 -6.82 24.33 28.84
CA SER A 271 -7.84 25.03 28.05
C SER A 271 -8.56 24.06 27.10
N ALA A 272 -9.89 24.05 27.15
CA ALA A 272 -10.72 23.25 26.24
C ALA A 272 -11.15 24.07 25.02
N ARG A 273 -10.99 23.51 23.81
CA ARG A 273 -11.31 24.13 22.52
C ARG A 273 -12.16 23.21 21.65
N THR A 274 -12.88 23.76 20.68
CA THR A 274 -13.58 22.95 19.67
C THR A 274 -12.58 22.32 18.70
N VAL A 275 -12.84 21.09 18.26
CA VAL A 275 -12.08 20.48 17.16
C VAL A 275 -12.25 21.35 15.90
N PRO A 276 -11.16 21.73 15.20
CA PRO A 276 -11.26 22.50 13.96
C PRO A 276 -12.19 21.84 12.92
N SER A 277 -12.92 22.67 12.17
CA SER A 277 -13.71 22.19 11.02
C SER A 277 -12.80 21.60 9.95
N GLY A 278 -13.25 20.55 9.26
CA GLY A 278 -12.49 19.92 8.18
C GLY A 278 -11.62 18.73 8.60
N VAL A 279 -11.45 18.50 9.91
CA VAL A 279 -10.82 17.27 10.43
C VAL A 279 -11.68 16.06 10.09
N LEU A 280 -11.07 15.01 9.55
CA LEU A 280 -11.74 13.77 9.17
C LEU A 280 -12.15 12.94 10.40
N GLN A 281 -13.18 12.11 10.22
CA GLN A 281 -13.59 11.09 11.18
C GLN A 281 -13.32 9.70 10.57
N PRO A 282 -12.76 8.73 11.33
CA PRO A 282 -12.26 8.87 12.71
C PRO A 282 -11.10 9.87 12.83
N LEU A 283 -10.89 10.43 14.02
CA LEU A 283 -9.79 11.37 14.27
C LEU A 283 -8.45 10.67 14.05
N VAL A 284 -7.63 11.22 13.17
CA VAL A 284 -6.29 10.71 12.86
C VAL A 284 -5.26 11.80 13.17
N TRP A 285 -4.28 11.48 14.00
CA TRP A 285 -3.12 12.34 14.23
C TRP A 285 -2.06 12.08 13.17
N VAL A 286 -1.66 13.13 12.44
CA VAL A 286 -0.54 13.09 11.48
C VAL A 286 0.71 13.76 12.03
N GLY A 287 0.59 14.38 13.20
CA GLY A 287 1.69 14.88 14.02
C GLY A 287 1.26 15.02 15.49
N PRO A 288 2.17 15.43 16.39
CA PRO A 288 1.84 15.63 17.81
C PRO A 288 0.69 16.63 18.03
N HIS A 289 0.55 17.63 17.16
CA HIS A 289 -0.45 18.69 17.26
C HIS A 289 -1.27 18.88 15.97
N GLU A 290 -1.09 17.99 15.00
CA GLU A 290 -1.75 18.07 13.69
C GLU A 290 -2.68 16.88 13.49
N MET A 291 -3.93 17.14 13.10
CA MET A 291 -4.92 16.13 12.74
C MET A 291 -5.11 16.09 11.21
N LEU A 292 -5.43 14.91 10.67
CA LEU A 292 -5.78 14.76 9.27
C LEU A 292 -7.12 15.44 8.98
N GLY A 293 -7.13 16.31 7.99
CA GLY A 293 -8.31 16.95 7.45
C GLY A 293 -8.45 16.79 5.94
N ARG A 294 -9.60 17.22 5.45
CA ARG A 294 -9.92 17.23 4.02
C ARG A 294 -10.61 18.54 3.65
N HIS A 295 -10.02 19.25 2.70
CA HIS A 295 -10.52 20.53 2.17
C HIS A 295 -10.56 20.46 0.64
N ASP A 296 -11.71 20.68 0.01
CA ASP A 296 -11.90 20.69 -1.45
C ASP A 296 -11.28 19.47 -2.18
N GLY A 297 -11.40 18.29 -1.56
CA GLY A 297 -10.86 17.05 -2.12
C GLY A 297 -9.34 16.93 -2.04
N ARG A 298 -8.67 17.68 -1.16
CA ARG A 298 -7.24 17.57 -0.85
C ARG A 298 -7.04 17.18 0.61
N LEU A 299 -6.01 16.39 0.87
CA LEU A 299 -5.59 16.07 2.24
C LEU A 299 -4.78 17.22 2.82
N VAL A 300 -5.13 17.59 4.06
CA VAL A 300 -4.46 18.64 4.83
C VAL A 300 -4.13 18.15 6.23
N ALA A 301 -3.06 18.67 6.82
CA ALA A 301 -2.78 18.59 8.24
C ALA A 301 -3.33 19.85 8.92
N VAL A 302 -4.21 19.70 9.89
CA VAL A 302 -4.89 20.78 10.60
C VAL A 302 -4.33 20.88 12.02
N ASP A 303 -3.69 22.01 12.35
CA ASP A 303 -3.24 22.32 13.71
C ASP A 303 -4.44 22.74 14.59
N LEU A 304 -4.26 22.64 15.91
CA LEU A 304 -5.20 23.08 16.94
C LEU A 304 -5.62 24.54 16.84
N ARG A 305 -4.79 25.38 16.22
CA ARG A 305 -5.07 26.81 16.00
C ARG A 305 -5.90 27.05 14.73
N GLY A 306 -6.18 25.99 13.97
CA GLY A 306 -6.90 26.03 12.70
C GLY A 306 -6.03 26.37 11.49
N SER A 307 -4.70 26.45 11.64
CA SER A 307 -3.82 26.55 10.48
C SER A 307 -3.74 25.20 9.77
N GLU A 308 -3.78 25.24 8.44
CA GLU A 308 -3.73 24.06 7.59
C GLU A 308 -2.42 24.01 6.81
N ARG A 309 -1.86 22.81 6.67
CA ARG A 309 -0.73 22.50 5.81
C ARG A 309 -1.15 21.46 4.79
N ASP A 310 -0.96 21.77 3.51
CA ASP A 310 -1.23 20.85 2.41
C ASP A 310 -0.32 19.62 2.50
N LEU A 311 -0.90 18.42 2.35
CA LEU A 311 -0.17 17.15 2.32
C LEU A 311 0.18 16.70 0.90
N GLY A 312 -0.22 17.46 -0.12
CA GLY A 312 0.14 17.22 -1.52
C GLY A 312 -0.64 16.08 -2.18
N VAL A 313 -1.60 15.46 -1.47
CA VAL A 313 -2.37 14.33 -1.96
C VAL A 313 -3.82 14.72 -2.23
N ALA A 314 -4.32 14.31 -3.40
CA ALA A 314 -5.73 14.44 -3.75
C ALA A 314 -6.55 13.28 -3.17
N MET A 315 -7.64 13.61 -2.49
CA MET A 315 -8.67 12.69 -2.03
C MET A 315 -10.00 13.21 -2.55
N LYS A 316 -10.28 12.98 -3.84
CA LYS A 316 -11.43 13.57 -4.56
C LYS A 316 -12.72 12.76 -4.46
N ALA A 317 -12.65 11.53 -3.95
CA ALA A 317 -13.78 10.61 -3.77
C ALA A 317 -14.95 11.26 -3.02
N SER A 318 -16.18 11.15 -3.53
CA SER A 318 -17.36 11.74 -2.88
C SER A 318 -17.71 11.04 -1.56
N ASP A 319 -17.41 9.75 -1.44
CA ASP A 319 -17.66 8.92 -0.26
C ASP A 319 -16.35 8.25 0.18
N VAL A 320 -15.76 8.79 1.26
CA VAL A 320 -14.48 8.36 1.80
C VAL A 320 -14.67 7.70 3.15
N ARG A 321 -14.04 6.55 3.34
CA ARG A 321 -13.87 5.90 4.64
C ARG A 321 -12.40 5.71 4.96
N VAL A 322 -11.89 6.45 5.94
CA VAL A 322 -10.53 6.21 6.47
C VAL A 322 -10.56 4.93 7.33
N LEU A 323 -9.64 4.00 7.06
CA LEU A 323 -9.52 2.74 7.81
C LEU A 323 -8.47 2.84 8.93
N GLY A 324 -7.35 3.52 8.68
CA GLY A 324 -6.30 3.66 9.67
C GLY A 324 -5.09 4.42 9.16
N TYR A 325 -4.24 4.83 10.11
CA TYR A 325 -3.00 5.54 9.84
C TYR A 325 -1.85 4.86 10.58
N SER A 326 -0.84 4.43 9.82
CA SER A 326 0.39 3.84 10.30
C SER A 326 1.52 4.64 9.68
N ALA A 327 2.01 5.64 10.42
CA ALA A 327 2.87 6.68 9.88
C ALA A 327 4.06 6.12 9.06
N PRO A 328 4.35 6.70 7.88
CA PRO A 328 3.68 7.83 7.23
C PRO A 328 2.45 7.46 6.38
N TYR A 329 1.99 6.22 6.42
CA TYR A 329 0.98 5.69 5.50
C TYR A 329 -0.45 5.84 6.03
N LEU A 330 -1.36 6.22 5.14
CA LEU A 330 -2.80 6.30 5.37
C LEU A 330 -3.51 5.27 4.51
N LEU A 331 -4.40 4.48 5.11
CA LEU A 331 -5.25 3.53 4.41
C LEU A 331 -6.70 4.00 4.44
N TRP A 332 -7.33 4.12 3.28
CA TRP A 332 -8.71 4.59 3.14
C TRP A 332 -9.43 3.92 1.96
N ILE A 333 -10.74 4.06 1.89
CA ILE A 333 -11.59 3.50 0.84
C ILE A 333 -12.38 4.62 0.17
N ASP A 334 -12.39 4.61 -1.16
CA ASP A 334 -13.42 5.24 -1.97
C ASP A 334 -14.59 4.26 -2.10
N ASN A 335 -15.64 4.49 -1.32
CA ASN A 335 -16.81 3.59 -1.28
C ASN A 335 -17.62 3.67 -2.58
N ALA A 336 -17.58 4.80 -3.30
CA ALA A 336 -18.38 4.99 -4.50
C ALA A 336 -17.94 4.06 -5.64
N VAL A 337 -16.63 3.74 -5.70
CA VAL A 337 -16.06 2.84 -6.72
C VAL A 337 -15.41 1.59 -6.13
N ALA A 338 -15.63 1.31 -4.84
CA ALA A 338 -15.10 0.15 -4.14
C ALA A 338 -13.58 -0.02 -4.30
N ARG A 339 -12.81 1.07 -4.09
CA ARG A 339 -11.35 1.06 -4.19
C ARG A 339 -10.69 1.36 -2.86
N VAL A 340 -9.67 0.57 -2.52
CA VAL A 340 -8.83 0.79 -1.35
C VAL A 340 -7.59 1.56 -1.78
N HIS A 341 -7.31 2.65 -1.08
CA HIS A 341 -6.18 3.53 -1.31
C HIS A 341 -5.19 3.44 -0.16
N LEU A 342 -3.91 3.34 -0.51
CA LEU A 342 -2.78 3.43 0.39
C LEU A 342 -1.98 4.67 0.01
N THR A 343 -1.94 5.64 0.91
CA THR A 343 -1.27 6.93 0.68
C THR A 343 -0.01 7.03 1.53
N ASP A 344 1.12 7.37 0.93
CA ASP A 344 2.32 7.84 1.64
C ASP A 344 2.25 9.37 1.78
N LEU A 345 1.93 9.84 2.99
CA LEU A 345 1.82 11.27 3.28
C LEU A 345 3.17 11.99 3.29
N ALA A 346 4.27 11.27 3.49
CA ALA A 346 5.62 11.86 3.49
C ALA A 346 6.12 12.08 2.06
N ALA A 347 5.79 11.17 1.14
CA ALA A 347 6.14 11.27 -0.28
C ALA A 347 5.08 12.00 -1.13
N SER A 348 3.93 12.38 -0.53
CA SER A 348 2.76 12.89 -1.24
C SER A 348 2.30 11.97 -2.38
N LYS A 349 2.37 10.65 -2.15
CA LYS A 349 1.99 9.63 -3.13
C LYS A 349 0.75 8.89 -2.67
N ASP A 350 -0.15 8.60 -3.59
CA ASP A 350 -1.29 7.72 -3.36
C ASP A 350 -1.21 6.53 -4.30
N VAL A 351 -1.72 5.36 -3.91
CA VAL A 351 -1.90 4.20 -4.80
C VAL A 351 -3.17 3.45 -4.46
N THR A 352 -3.81 2.86 -5.47
CA THR A 352 -4.86 1.86 -5.23
C THR A 352 -4.23 0.50 -4.96
N VAL A 353 -4.67 -0.15 -3.90
CA VAL A 353 -4.24 -1.51 -3.53
C VAL A 353 -5.33 -2.52 -3.90
N GLY A 354 -4.91 -3.60 -4.58
CA GLY A 354 -5.81 -4.67 -5.02
C GLY A 354 -6.27 -5.53 -3.85
N VAL A 355 -7.27 -5.06 -3.10
CA VAL A 355 -7.84 -5.78 -1.95
C VAL A 355 -9.30 -6.15 -2.27
N ASN A 356 -9.53 -7.43 -2.56
CA ASN A 356 -10.85 -7.98 -2.86
C ASN A 356 -11.10 -9.23 -2.01
N PRO A 357 -12.19 -9.31 -1.21
CA PRO A 357 -13.21 -8.28 -1.00
C PRO A 357 -12.68 -7.08 -0.20
N LEU A 358 -13.45 -5.98 -0.21
CA LEU A 358 -13.12 -4.77 0.53
C LEU A 358 -12.91 -5.11 2.02
N PRO A 359 -11.90 -4.51 2.67
CA PRO A 359 -11.71 -4.62 4.11
C PRO A 359 -12.96 -4.20 4.87
N SER A 360 -13.33 -4.94 5.92
CA SER A 360 -14.29 -4.45 6.91
C SER A 360 -13.62 -3.57 7.96
N GLY A 361 -12.33 -3.79 8.22
CA GLY A 361 -11.51 -2.92 9.05
C GLY A 361 -10.03 -3.04 8.71
N ALA A 362 -9.26 -2.08 9.21
CA ALA A 362 -7.82 -2.19 9.25
C ALA A 362 -7.30 -1.73 10.61
N GLN A 363 -6.33 -2.45 11.14
CA GLN A 363 -5.63 -2.06 12.35
C GLN A 363 -4.21 -1.62 11.96
N PRO A 364 -3.88 -0.32 12.11
CA PRO A 364 -2.51 0.13 11.89
C PRO A 364 -1.59 -0.45 12.96
N ASN A 365 -0.35 -0.75 12.58
CA ASN A 365 0.73 -1.00 13.51
C ASN A 365 1.71 0.19 13.51
N GLY A 366 2.75 0.17 14.33
CA GLY A 366 3.66 1.32 14.48
C GLY A 366 4.73 1.47 13.39
N ASP A 367 4.79 0.58 12.40
CA ASP A 367 5.93 0.49 11.45
C ASP A 367 5.53 0.60 9.97
N GLY A 368 4.37 1.19 9.70
CA GLY A 368 3.87 1.42 8.35
C GLY A 368 3.04 0.28 7.77
N ARG A 369 2.66 -0.73 8.55
CA ARG A 369 1.83 -1.86 8.11
C ARG A 369 0.41 -1.80 8.70
N PHE A 370 -0.46 -2.59 8.11
CA PHE A 370 -1.87 -2.68 8.49
C PHE A 370 -2.28 -4.14 8.54
N LEU A 371 -2.88 -4.57 9.67
CA LEU A 371 -3.65 -5.79 9.68
C LEU A 371 -5.02 -5.51 9.05
N ILE A 372 -5.29 -6.13 7.92
CA ILE A 372 -6.54 -6.05 7.19
C ILE A 372 -7.42 -7.23 7.57
N THR A 373 -8.67 -6.96 7.95
CA THR A 373 -9.69 -7.96 8.22
C THR A 373 -10.89 -7.79 7.30
N ARG A 374 -11.59 -8.91 7.04
CA ARG A 374 -12.76 -8.98 6.16
C ARG A 374 -13.87 -9.74 6.86
N ASP A 375 -15.12 -9.41 6.53
CA ASP A 375 -16.29 -10.01 7.20
C ASP A 375 -16.62 -11.42 6.68
N ASP A 376 -16.19 -11.74 5.46
CA ASP A 376 -16.38 -13.05 4.86
C ASP A 376 -15.44 -14.08 5.47
N VAL A 377 -16.03 -15.14 6.04
CA VAL A 377 -15.34 -16.24 6.72
C VAL A 377 -14.42 -17.04 5.82
N ASN A 378 -14.57 -16.93 4.49
CA ASN A 378 -13.71 -17.60 3.52
C ASN A 378 -12.41 -16.82 3.26
N PHE A 379 -12.30 -15.58 3.73
CA PHE A 379 -11.11 -14.76 3.55
C PHE A 379 -10.36 -14.58 4.86
N GLY A 380 -9.03 -14.73 4.78
CA GLY A 380 -8.13 -14.58 5.92
C GLY A 380 -7.91 -13.13 6.34
N ALA A 381 -7.06 -12.97 7.36
CA ALA A 381 -6.47 -11.68 7.72
C ALA A 381 -5.14 -11.52 6.97
N ASP A 382 -4.84 -10.32 6.49
CA ASP A 382 -3.58 -10.03 5.80
C ASP A 382 -2.84 -8.88 6.47
N ILE A 383 -1.52 -8.87 6.37
CA ILE A 383 -0.68 -7.73 6.73
C ILE A 383 -0.28 -7.02 5.44
N LEU A 384 -0.83 -5.83 5.23
CA LEU A 384 -0.43 -4.91 4.15
C LEU A 384 0.75 -4.07 4.63
N SER A 385 1.88 -4.10 3.92
CA SER A 385 3.07 -3.30 4.24
C SER A 385 3.16 -2.07 3.33
N GLY A 386 2.97 -0.88 3.90
CA GLY A 386 3.20 0.38 3.21
C GLY A 386 4.60 0.50 2.62
N PRO A 387 5.68 0.34 3.42
CA PRO A 387 7.05 0.42 2.93
C PRO A 387 7.34 -0.54 1.78
N SER A 388 6.91 -1.81 1.91
CA SER A 388 7.16 -2.81 0.86
C SER A 388 6.39 -2.48 -0.40
N TRP A 389 5.13 -2.05 -0.27
CA TRP A 389 4.31 -1.66 -1.41
C TRP A 389 4.96 -0.54 -2.21
N PHE A 390 5.30 0.57 -1.57
CA PHE A 390 5.94 1.70 -2.25
C PHE A 390 7.36 1.39 -2.76
N ALA A 391 8.11 0.52 -2.09
CA ALA A 391 9.41 0.05 -2.57
C ALA A 391 9.30 -0.91 -3.78
N SER A 392 8.15 -1.56 -3.96
CA SER A 392 7.89 -2.44 -5.09
C SER A 392 7.38 -1.71 -6.33
N LEU A 393 6.91 -0.46 -6.17
CA LEU A 393 6.46 0.34 -7.30
C LEU A 393 7.63 0.54 -8.27
N PRO A 394 7.41 0.38 -9.58
CA PRO A 394 8.41 0.74 -10.57
C PRO A 394 8.81 2.21 -10.38
N PRO A 395 10.07 2.56 -10.64
CA PRO A 395 10.49 3.95 -10.59
C PRO A 395 9.58 4.79 -11.48
N THR A 396 9.19 5.98 -11.00
CA THR A 396 8.45 6.96 -11.80
C THR A 396 9.20 7.17 -13.11
N PRO A 397 8.60 6.92 -14.29
CA PRO A 397 9.31 7.10 -15.54
C PRO A 397 9.71 8.56 -15.71
N PRO A 398 10.82 8.82 -16.41
CA PRO A 398 11.23 10.17 -16.69
C PRO A 398 10.15 10.93 -17.49
N PRO A 399 10.05 12.25 -17.31
CA PRO A 399 9.17 13.08 -18.13
C PRO A 399 9.63 13.05 -19.58
N VAL A 400 8.69 13.06 -20.52
CA VAL A 400 9.02 13.15 -21.96
C VAL A 400 9.61 14.53 -22.26
N ALA A 401 10.72 14.57 -23.00
CA ALA A 401 11.38 15.82 -23.35
C ALA A 401 10.46 16.78 -24.13
N THR A 402 10.63 18.07 -23.84
CA THR A 402 9.90 19.16 -24.50
C THR A 402 10.78 19.83 -25.55
N ARG A 403 10.21 20.12 -26.72
CA ARG A 403 10.86 20.86 -27.82
C ARG A 403 10.19 22.21 -28.05
N ALA A 404 10.96 23.15 -28.61
CA ALA A 404 10.45 24.45 -29.00
C ALA A 404 9.49 24.36 -30.21
N GLY A 405 8.66 25.40 -30.39
CA GLY A 405 7.81 25.57 -31.58
C GLY A 405 6.39 25.02 -31.47
N ALA A 406 5.80 25.00 -30.26
CA ALA A 406 4.40 24.63 -30.05
C ALA A 406 3.45 25.84 -30.19
N ALA A 407 2.18 25.57 -30.52
CA ALA A 407 1.12 26.58 -30.49
C ALA A 407 0.87 27.11 -29.06
N ALA A 408 0.31 28.32 -28.95
CA ALA A 408 0.00 28.92 -27.65
C ALA A 408 -0.98 28.03 -26.83
N GLY A 409 -0.64 27.78 -25.56
CA GLY A 409 -1.39 26.87 -24.67
C GLY A 409 -1.01 25.40 -24.80
N TYR A 410 -0.07 25.06 -25.70
CA TYR A 410 0.44 23.72 -25.92
C TYR A 410 1.96 23.68 -25.71
N ARG A 411 2.47 22.48 -25.45
CA ARG A 411 3.90 22.15 -25.52
C ARG A 411 4.11 20.99 -26.46
N ARG A 412 5.24 21.02 -27.18
CA ARG A 412 5.62 19.93 -28.09
C ARG A 412 6.47 18.93 -27.33
N ILE A 413 5.98 17.71 -27.20
CA ILE A 413 6.72 16.59 -26.60
C ILE A 413 7.30 15.71 -27.69
N ALA A 414 8.44 15.09 -27.41
CA ALA A 414 9.12 14.21 -28.36
C ALA A 414 9.80 13.05 -27.64
N SER A 415 9.88 11.90 -28.31
CA SER A 415 10.72 10.79 -27.85
C SER A 415 12.19 11.21 -27.76
N ASP A 416 12.84 10.90 -26.63
CA ASP A 416 14.27 11.13 -26.41
C ASP A 416 15.15 10.32 -27.37
N GLU A 417 14.65 9.16 -27.76
CA GLU A 417 15.29 8.24 -28.70
C GLU A 417 14.96 8.60 -30.16
N GLY A 418 14.26 9.70 -30.41
CA GLY A 418 13.79 10.07 -31.74
C GLY A 418 12.58 9.25 -32.19
N GLY A 419 12.15 9.41 -33.44
CA GLY A 419 11.01 8.66 -33.99
C GLY A 419 9.71 9.43 -34.12
N TRP A 420 9.29 10.16 -33.07
CA TRP A 420 8.02 10.88 -33.09
C TRP A 420 8.00 12.14 -32.19
N SER A 421 7.09 13.07 -32.50
CA SER A 421 6.72 14.21 -31.65
C SER A 421 5.27 14.65 -31.88
N MET A 422 4.66 15.32 -30.91
CA MET A 422 3.31 15.89 -31.03
C MET A 422 3.10 17.04 -30.04
N GLU A 423 2.00 17.78 -30.19
CA GLU A 423 1.61 18.82 -29.23
C GLU A 423 0.55 18.32 -28.25
N ILE A 424 0.74 18.66 -26.98
CA ILE A 424 -0.22 18.41 -25.90
C ILE A 424 -0.46 19.69 -25.11
N PRO A 425 -1.60 19.84 -24.42
CA PRO A 425 -1.84 21.01 -23.58
C PRO A 425 -0.73 21.18 -22.52
N GLU A 426 -0.31 22.41 -22.29
CA GLU A 426 0.89 22.71 -21.48
C GLU A 426 0.86 22.10 -20.07
N LYS A 427 -0.34 22.06 -19.45
CA LYS A 427 -0.55 21.57 -18.08
C LYS A 427 -0.67 20.05 -17.96
N TRP A 428 -0.65 19.31 -19.08
CA TRP A 428 -0.81 17.87 -19.06
C TRP A 428 0.51 17.17 -18.74
N VAL A 429 0.40 16.02 -18.06
CA VAL A 429 1.54 15.18 -17.71
C VAL A 429 1.90 14.32 -18.94
N ALA A 430 3.19 14.13 -19.17
CA ALA A 430 3.71 13.22 -20.19
C ALA A 430 4.95 12.52 -19.67
N GLU A 431 4.91 11.20 -19.61
CA GLU A 431 5.96 10.32 -19.08
C GLU A 431 6.37 9.30 -20.14
N THR A 432 7.62 8.87 -20.13
CA THR A 432 8.10 7.84 -21.06
C THR A 432 7.32 6.54 -20.83
N GLY A 433 6.75 6.00 -21.90
CA GLY A 433 5.99 4.74 -21.88
C GLY A 433 6.82 3.57 -22.37
N ASN A 434 6.21 2.38 -22.40
CA ASN A 434 6.83 1.18 -22.97
C ASN A 434 7.10 1.36 -24.48
N LEU A 435 8.08 0.62 -25.01
CA LEU A 435 8.37 0.53 -26.45
C LEU A 435 8.58 1.91 -27.13
N ARG A 436 9.53 2.70 -26.62
CA ARG A 436 9.84 4.09 -27.08
C ARG A 436 8.61 5.02 -27.15
N GLY A 437 7.60 4.70 -26.36
CA GLY A 437 6.29 5.34 -26.35
C GLY A 437 6.18 6.48 -25.34
N ALA A 438 4.95 6.90 -25.10
CA ALA A 438 4.63 7.85 -24.04
C ALA A 438 3.25 7.57 -23.45
N GLU A 439 3.13 7.87 -22.17
CA GLU A 439 1.87 7.95 -21.45
C GLU A 439 1.59 9.43 -21.17
N ILE A 440 0.41 9.90 -21.54
CA ILE A 440 0.03 11.31 -21.47
C ILE A 440 -1.35 11.40 -20.84
N ALA A 441 -1.53 12.33 -19.91
CA ALA A 441 -2.80 12.47 -19.22
C ALA A 441 -3.10 13.92 -18.82
N SER A 442 -4.40 14.23 -18.78
CA SER A 442 -4.92 15.47 -18.19
C SER A 442 -4.92 15.46 -16.66
N PHE A 443 -4.45 14.38 -16.05
CA PHE A 443 -4.42 14.12 -14.63
C PHE A 443 -3.07 13.49 -14.25
N ASP A 444 -2.77 13.46 -12.96
CA ASP A 444 -1.51 12.90 -12.46
C ASP A 444 -1.48 11.37 -12.59
N MET A 445 -0.43 10.85 -13.23
CA MET A 445 -0.20 9.43 -13.43
C MET A 445 0.72 8.82 -12.37
N GLN A 446 1.38 9.63 -11.54
CA GLN A 446 2.43 9.21 -10.59
C GLN A 446 1.93 8.40 -9.40
N ASN A 447 0.62 8.16 -9.33
CA ASN A 447 -0.07 7.58 -8.18
C ASN A 447 -0.58 6.15 -8.41
N THR A 448 -0.05 5.38 -9.38
CA THR A 448 -0.35 3.94 -9.51
C THR A 448 0.42 3.31 -10.67
N ASP A 449 0.70 2.00 -10.56
CA ASP A 449 1.24 1.16 -11.64
C ASP A 449 0.57 1.40 -13.01
N PHE A 450 1.35 1.23 -14.08
CA PHE A 450 1.05 1.49 -15.51
C PHE A 450 -0.22 0.85 -16.12
N SER A 451 -1.06 0.19 -15.33
CA SER A 451 -2.31 -0.45 -15.73
C SER A 451 -3.56 -0.04 -14.92
N GLY A 452 -3.45 0.77 -13.86
CA GLY A 452 -4.55 1.00 -12.90
C GLY A 452 -5.47 2.22 -13.14
N ASN A 453 -5.02 3.20 -13.93
CA ASN A 453 -5.73 4.49 -14.09
C ASN A 453 -6.66 4.50 -15.30
N ALA A 454 -7.95 4.26 -15.05
CA ALA A 454 -9.01 4.67 -15.97
C ALA A 454 -9.34 6.15 -15.71
N PRO A 455 -9.37 7.01 -16.73
CA PRO A 455 -9.79 8.39 -16.60
C PRO A 455 -11.27 8.48 -16.21
N ALA A 456 -11.60 9.52 -15.46
CA ALA A 456 -12.98 9.95 -15.28
C ALA A 456 -13.55 10.57 -16.58
N SER A 457 -14.86 10.84 -16.61
CA SER A 457 -15.55 11.37 -17.80
C SER A 457 -15.08 12.77 -18.23
N ASP A 458 -14.50 13.55 -17.32
CA ASP A 458 -13.92 14.87 -17.55
C ASP A 458 -12.39 14.83 -17.79
N GLN A 459 -11.80 13.64 -17.86
CA GLN A 459 -10.37 13.42 -18.03
C GLN A 459 -10.07 12.76 -19.38
N LEU A 460 -8.79 12.78 -19.77
CA LEU A 460 -8.32 12.06 -20.94
C LEU A 460 -6.94 11.45 -20.67
N ARG A 461 -6.75 10.25 -21.21
CA ARG A 461 -5.46 9.57 -21.33
C ARG A 461 -5.15 9.34 -22.81
N ILE A 462 -3.89 9.54 -23.18
CA ILE A 462 -3.33 9.21 -24.49
C ILE A 462 -2.10 8.33 -24.27
N ARG A 463 -2.04 7.20 -24.97
CA ARG A 463 -0.89 6.30 -25.00
C ARG A 463 -0.33 6.24 -26.41
N VAL A 464 0.98 6.42 -26.53
CA VAL A 464 1.74 6.16 -27.75
C VAL A 464 2.57 4.92 -27.54
N THR A 465 2.51 4.00 -28.49
CA THR A 465 3.28 2.75 -28.49
C THR A 465 3.94 2.58 -29.85
N VAL A 466 5.25 2.31 -29.88
CA VAL A 466 5.98 1.95 -31.10
C VAL A 466 6.18 0.44 -31.09
N MET A 467 5.21 -0.28 -31.63
CA MET A 467 5.14 -1.73 -31.52
C MET A 467 5.93 -2.42 -32.65
N PRO A 468 6.70 -3.49 -32.38
CA PRO A 468 7.20 -4.38 -33.43
C PRO A 468 6.11 -4.93 -34.35
N GLU A 469 6.39 -4.88 -35.64
CA GLU A 469 5.56 -5.53 -36.65
C GLU A 469 6.10 -6.92 -36.95
N TYR A 470 5.49 -7.95 -36.37
CA TYR A 470 5.95 -9.33 -36.61
C TYR A 470 5.06 -10.15 -37.56
N ASP A 471 3.79 -9.78 -37.73
CA ASP A 471 2.77 -10.59 -38.43
C ASP A 471 2.41 -10.07 -39.83
N HIS A 472 3.02 -8.97 -40.29
CA HIS A 472 2.72 -8.31 -41.58
C HIS A 472 1.22 -8.05 -41.82
N LEU A 473 0.47 -7.82 -40.74
CA LEU A 473 -0.97 -7.60 -40.78
C LEU A 473 -1.27 -6.26 -41.47
N SER A 474 -2.38 -6.19 -42.22
CA SER A 474 -2.88 -4.90 -42.68
C SER A 474 -3.19 -3.97 -41.49
N LEU A 475 -3.20 -2.66 -41.72
CA LEU A 475 -3.57 -1.70 -40.65
C LEU A 475 -5.02 -1.94 -40.20
N GLU A 476 -5.86 -2.44 -41.10
CA GLU A 476 -7.24 -2.81 -40.83
C GLU A 476 -7.33 -4.00 -39.88
N GLU A 477 -6.55 -5.06 -40.12
CA GLU A 477 -6.49 -6.24 -39.25
C GLU A 477 -5.87 -5.91 -37.89
N LEU A 478 -4.86 -5.04 -37.83
CA LEU A 478 -4.31 -4.53 -36.58
C LEU A 478 -5.35 -3.71 -35.82
N GLY A 479 -6.03 -2.79 -36.51
CA GLY A 479 -7.10 -2.00 -35.95
C GLY A 479 -8.25 -2.85 -35.39
N ALA A 480 -8.57 -3.97 -36.03
CA ALA A 480 -9.62 -4.88 -35.58
C ALA A 480 -9.24 -5.70 -34.33
N LYS A 481 -7.95 -5.93 -34.10
CA LYS A 481 -7.44 -6.61 -32.89
C LYS A 481 -7.40 -5.68 -31.67
N GLY A 482 -7.49 -4.37 -31.87
CA GLY A 482 -7.17 -3.39 -30.85
C GLY A 482 -5.67 -3.38 -30.53
N GLY A 483 -5.20 -2.38 -29.79
CA GLY A 483 -3.80 -2.37 -29.33
C GLY A 483 -3.46 -3.61 -28.50
N LEU A 484 -2.18 -3.75 -28.13
CA LEU A 484 -1.59 -4.89 -27.40
C LEU A 484 -2.31 -5.37 -26.12
N SER A 485 -3.29 -4.63 -25.60
CA SER A 485 -3.66 -4.74 -24.19
C SER A 485 -5.07 -5.22 -23.91
N MET A 486 -6.06 -5.15 -24.82
CA MET A 486 -7.43 -5.52 -24.44
C MET A 486 -8.29 -6.05 -25.60
N PRO A 487 -8.99 -7.19 -25.43
CA PRO A 487 -10.09 -7.54 -26.32
C PRO A 487 -11.17 -6.45 -26.27
N GLY A 488 -11.78 -6.16 -27.42
CA GLY A 488 -12.81 -5.14 -27.52
C GLY A 488 -13.65 -5.32 -28.78
N THR A 489 -14.84 -4.72 -28.76
CA THR A 489 -15.73 -4.72 -29.93
C THR A 489 -15.42 -3.49 -30.77
N VAL A 490 -15.05 -3.71 -32.03
CA VAL A 490 -14.92 -2.65 -33.03
C VAL A 490 -16.30 -2.04 -33.29
N ILE A 491 -16.44 -0.74 -33.06
CA ILE A 491 -17.66 0.01 -33.35
C ILE A 491 -17.58 0.61 -34.76
N GLU A 492 -16.43 1.20 -35.08
CA GLU A 492 -16.20 1.92 -36.34
C GLU A 492 -14.72 1.82 -36.71
N GLN A 493 -14.45 1.74 -38.01
CA GLN A 493 -13.10 1.76 -38.55
C GLN A 493 -13.07 2.59 -39.83
N LEU A 494 -12.13 3.53 -39.91
CA LEU A 494 -12.02 4.48 -41.02
C LEU A 494 -10.56 4.63 -41.45
N ALA A 495 -10.34 4.66 -42.77
CA ALA A 495 -9.06 5.07 -43.34
C ALA A 495 -8.85 6.58 -43.15
N THR A 496 -7.64 6.99 -42.78
CA THR A 496 -7.25 8.38 -42.56
C THR A 496 -5.76 8.56 -42.86
N THR A 497 -5.19 9.70 -42.48
CA THR A 497 -3.78 10.02 -42.62
C THR A 497 -3.25 10.63 -41.32
N VAL A 498 -2.08 10.20 -40.87
CA VAL A 498 -1.38 10.77 -39.70
C VAL A 498 0.07 11.04 -40.10
N ALA A 499 0.58 12.25 -39.85
CA ALA A 499 1.93 12.66 -40.25
C ALA A 499 2.26 12.39 -41.74
N GLY A 500 1.27 12.50 -42.63
CA GLY A 500 1.41 12.21 -44.06
C GLY A 500 1.45 10.72 -44.44
N GLN A 501 1.29 9.80 -43.47
CA GLN A 501 1.26 8.36 -43.70
C GLN A 501 -0.18 7.82 -43.69
N PRO A 502 -0.49 6.79 -44.50
CA PRO A 502 -1.75 6.06 -44.40
C PRO A 502 -1.96 5.53 -42.98
N ALA A 503 -3.16 5.73 -42.45
CA ALA A 503 -3.52 5.36 -41.10
C ALA A 503 -4.93 4.77 -41.04
N VAL A 504 -5.18 3.97 -40.03
CA VAL A 504 -6.51 3.43 -39.72
C VAL A 504 -6.93 3.95 -38.35
N ARG A 505 -8.06 4.67 -38.32
CA ARG A 505 -8.71 5.12 -37.10
C ARG A 505 -9.78 4.10 -36.70
N THR A 506 -9.65 3.51 -35.52
CA THR A 506 -10.61 2.53 -35.00
C THR A 506 -11.25 3.07 -33.72
N LEU A 507 -12.58 3.15 -33.69
CA LEU A 507 -13.34 3.34 -32.46
C LEU A 507 -13.71 1.96 -31.91
N MET A 508 -13.32 1.69 -30.68
CA MET A 508 -13.59 0.42 -30.02
C MET A 508 -14.25 0.63 -28.66
N ARG A 509 -15.03 -0.35 -28.23
CA ARG A 509 -15.44 -0.48 -26.83
C ARG A 509 -14.63 -1.61 -26.20
N SER A 510 -13.89 -1.29 -25.15
CA SER A 510 -13.11 -2.28 -24.41
C SER A 510 -14.03 -3.29 -23.72
N SER A 511 -13.64 -4.58 -23.69
CA SER A 511 -14.37 -5.62 -22.95
C SER A 511 -13.85 -5.85 -21.54
N SER A 512 -13.02 -4.93 -21.01
CA SER A 512 -12.50 -4.96 -19.64
C SER A 512 -13.60 -4.77 -18.60
N PRO A 513 -13.39 -5.15 -17.33
CA PRO A 513 -14.29 -4.73 -16.26
C PRO A 513 -14.29 -3.20 -16.13
N GLN A 514 -15.42 -2.66 -15.66
CA GLN A 514 -15.52 -1.27 -15.23
C GLN A 514 -14.37 -0.92 -14.25
N PRO A 515 -13.77 0.27 -14.33
CA PRO A 515 -14.10 1.39 -15.22
C PRO A 515 -13.35 1.42 -16.56
N PHE A 516 -12.75 0.31 -17.01
CA PHE A 516 -11.92 0.23 -18.22
C PHE A 516 -12.69 -0.15 -19.49
N ASP A 517 -14.02 -0.32 -19.41
CA ASP A 517 -14.91 -0.63 -20.54
C ASP A 517 -15.35 0.61 -21.35
N GLN A 518 -14.68 1.74 -21.13
CA GLN A 518 -14.91 2.99 -21.85
C GLN A 518 -14.62 2.83 -23.34
N ARG A 519 -15.01 3.82 -24.14
CA ARG A 519 -14.70 3.84 -25.58
C ARG A 519 -13.28 4.34 -25.79
N HIS A 520 -12.56 3.69 -26.69
CA HIS A 520 -11.19 4.02 -27.07
C HIS A 520 -11.18 4.42 -28.55
N VAL A 521 -10.34 5.38 -28.89
CA VAL A 521 -9.99 5.64 -30.29
C VAL A 521 -8.53 5.32 -30.50
N TYR A 522 -8.28 4.47 -31.48
CA TYR A 522 -6.94 4.09 -31.89
C TYR A 522 -6.61 4.68 -33.24
N TRP A 523 -5.37 5.10 -33.42
CA TRP A 523 -4.77 5.38 -34.72
C TRP A 523 -3.59 4.43 -34.92
N HIS A 524 -3.68 3.60 -35.97
CA HIS A 524 -2.63 2.67 -36.37
C HIS A 524 -2.01 3.16 -37.67
N PHE A 525 -0.68 3.32 -37.70
CA PHE A 525 0.04 3.75 -38.89
C PHE A 525 1.50 3.28 -38.84
N ARG A 526 2.16 3.27 -40.01
CA ARG A 526 3.58 2.92 -40.12
C ARG A 526 4.42 4.18 -40.29
N SER A 527 5.62 4.16 -39.72
CA SER A 527 6.59 5.23 -39.94
C SER A 527 7.49 4.88 -41.13
N PRO A 528 7.87 5.85 -41.98
CA PRO A 528 8.88 5.61 -43.01
C PRO A 528 10.27 5.38 -42.41
N PHE A 529 10.48 5.73 -41.13
CA PHE A 529 11.74 5.58 -40.41
C PHE A 529 11.81 4.33 -39.53
N PHE A 530 10.66 3.70 -39.25
CA PHE A 530 10.58 2.43 -38.52
C PHE A 530 9.94 1.37 -39.42
N VAL A 531 10.76 0.75 -40.26
CA VAL A 531 10.29 -0.16 -41.32
C VAL A 531 9.67 -1.47 -40.81
N ASP A 532 9.94 -1.82 -39.56
CA ASP A 532 9.52 -3.02 -38.85
C ASP A 532 8.73 -2.69 -37.58
N ARG A 533 8.09 -1.50 -37.54
CA ARG A 533 7.23 -1.07 -36.43
C ARG A 533 5.91 -0.50 -36.92
N VAL A 534 4.89 -0.67 -36.08
CA VAL A 534 3.62 0.03 -36.18
C VAL A 534 3.52 1.00 -35.02
N LEU A 535 3.20 2.26 -35.31
CA LEU A 535 2.83 3.22 -34.28
C LEU A 535 1.33 3.08 -33.98
N ILE A 536 1.04 3.01 -32.69
CA ILE A 536 -0.31 2.94 -32.16
C ILE A 536 -0.47 4.13 -31.22
N VAL A 537 -1.43 4.99 -31.51
CA VAL A 537 -1.87 6.03 -30.58
C VAL A 537 -3.27 5.66 -30.10
N ASP A 538 -3.43 5.51 -28.80
CA ASP A 538 -4.71 5.21 -28.15
C ASP A 538 -5.13 6.40 -27.29
N ALA A 539 -6.37 6.85 -27.42
CA ALA A 539 -6.94 7.87 -26.55
C ALA A 539 -8.30 7.45 -26.00
N TRP A 540 -8.48 7.63 -24.69
CA TRP A 540 -9.71 7.27 -23.99
C TRP A 540 -10.00 8.23 -22.81
N PRO A 541 -11.27 8.52 -22.47
CA PRO A 541 -12.49 8.08 -23.16
C PRO A 541 -12.68 8.82 -24.49
N ALA A 542 -13.04 8.08 -25.54
CA ALA A 542 -13.18 8.59 -26.91
C ALA A 542 -14.38 9.54 -27.09
N ASP A 543 -15.34 9.49 -26.17
CA ASP A 543 -16.55 10.30 -26.08
C ASP A 543 -16.54 11.33 -24.93
N GLY A 544 -15.38 11.50 -24.26
CA GLY A 544 -15.19 12.49 -23.19
C GLY A 544 -15.08 13.93 -23.69
N ALA A 545 -15.24 14.90 -22.78
CA ALA A 545 -15.22 16.33 -23.10
C ALA A 545 -13.87 16.83 -23.65
N LEU A 546 -12.78 16.15 -23.31
CA LEU A 546 -11.41 16.49 -23.72
C LEU A 546 -10.98 15.83 -25.04
N ARG A 547 -11.91 15.18 -25.75
CA ARG A 547 -11.65 14.49 -27.02
C ARG A 547 -10.90 15.34 -28.06
N SER A 548 -11.23 16.64 -28.16
CA SER A 548 -10.57 17.55 -29.11
C SER A 548 -9.06 17.69 -28.88
N ALA A 549 -8.57 17.47 -27.66
CA ALA A 549 -7.15 17.46 -27.37
C ALA A 549 -6.43 16.25 -27.98
N ALA A 550 -7.07 15.06 -28.02
CA ALA A 550 -6.54 13.90 -28.73
C ALA A 550 -6.45 14.16 -30.24
N ASP A 551 -7.49 14.74 -30.81
CA ASP A 551 -7.54 15.02 -32.25
C ASP A 551 -6.47 16.07 -32.63
N HIS A 552 -6.21 17.07 -31.76
CA HIS A 552 -5.09 18.02 -31.93
C HIS A 552 -3.71 17.35 -31.85
N ALA A 553 -3.51 16.46 -30.86
CA ALA A 553 -2.26 15.72 -30.72
C ALA A 553 -1.94 14.89 -31.96
N ILE A 554 -2.96 14.23 -32.53
CA ILE A 554 -2.82 13.47 -33.79
C ILE A 554 -2.58 14.39 -34.99
N ALA A 555 -3.29 15.53 -35.08
CA ALA A 555 -3.10 16.48 -36.18
C ALA A 555 -1.69 17.12 -36.21
N THR A 556 -1.05 17.25 -35.05
CA THR A 556 0.29 17.82 -34.89
C THR A 556 1.41 16.77 -34.80
N PHE A 557 1.04 15.49 -34.95
CA PHE A 557 1.97 14.37 -34.89
C PHE A 557 2.98 14.45 -36.04
N GLN A 558 4.25 14.26 -35.71
CA GLN A 558 5.36 14.30 -36.65
C GLN A 558 6.25 13.09 -36.44
N LEU A 559 6.76 12.54 -37.54
CA LEU A 559 7.70 11.44 -37.55
C LEU A 559 9.10 11.96 -37.86
N SER A 560 10.11 11.35 -37.25
CA SER A 560 11.52 11.69 -37.46
C SER A 560 12.39 10.45 -37.37
N GLU A 561 13.63 10.50 -37.85
CA GLU A 561 14.57 9.39 -37.71
C GLU A 561 14.85 9.08 -36.23
N PRO A 562 14.86 7.79 -35.83
CA PRO A 562 15.29 7.40 -34.50
C PRO A 562 16.80 7.60 -34.33
N LYS A 563 17.20 7.91 -33.11
CA LYS A 563 18.59 7.94 -32.70
C LYS A 563 19.06 6.49 -32.50
N VAL A 564 20.15 6.12 -33.15
CA VAL A 564 20.77 4.79 -32.97
C VAL A 564 21.37 4.70 -31.56
N THR A 565 20.94 3.70 -30.78
CA THR A 565 21.48 3.43 -29.44
C THR A 565 22.87 2.82 -29.59
N ALA A 566 23.92 3.59 -29.27
CA ALA A 566 25.27 3.30 -29.78
C ALA A 566 26.19 2.46 -28.87
N THR A 567 25.81 2.04 -27.66
CA THR A 567 26.76 1.28 -26.80
C THR A 567 26.09 0.45 -25.71
N ALA A 568 26.51 -0.81 -25.58
CA ALA A 568 26.27 -1.65 -24.41
C ALA A 568 27.18 -1.23 -23.24
N PRO A 569 26.64 -0.80 -22.09
CA PRO A 569 27.46 -0.42 -20.94
C PRO A 569 28.09 -1.61 -20.18
N ILE A 570 27.60 -2.85 -20.34
CA ILE A 570 28.30 -4.05 -19.80
C ILE A 570 29.03 -4.83 -20.90
N SER A 571 30.25 -5.28 -20.58
CA SER A 571 31.11 -6.06 -21.47
C SER A 571 30.65 -7.51 -21.63
N ARG A 572 31.10 -8.18 -22.72
CA ARG A 572 30.86 -9.61 -22.97
C ARG A 572 31.22 -10.48 -21.76
N GLN A 573 32.36 -10.21 -21.14
CA GLN A 573 32.84 -10.97 -20.00
C GLN A 573 31.93 -10.80 -18.78
N GLN A 574 31.48 -9.57 -18.50
CA GLN A 574 30.52 -9.32 -17.42
C GLN A 574 29.19 -10.03 -17.63
N ALA A 575 28.70 -10.12 -18.87
CA ALA A 575 27.49 -10.89 -19.18
C ALA A 575 27.70 -12.40 -18.93
N ILE A 576 28.83 -12.96 -19.38
CA ILE A 576 29.18 -14.37 -19.13
C ILE A 576 29.32 -14.67 -17.63
N ASP A 577 29.98 -13.79 -16.88
CA ASP A 577 30.17 -14.00 -15.44
C ASP A 577 28.85 -13.95 -14.68
N ARG A 578 27.95 -13.03 -15.04
CA ARG A 578 26.60 -12.96 -14.46
C ARG A 578 25.77 -14.20 -14.80
N ALA A 579 25.81 -14.65 -16.05
CA ALA A 579 25.10 -15.84 -16.51
C ALA A 579 25.58 -17.11 -15.79
N THR A 580 26.89 -17.26 -15.65
CA THR A 580 27.51 -18.50 -15.16
C THR A 580 27.73 -18.53 -13.65
N ALA A 581 27.54 -17.43 -12.91
CA ALA A 581 27.78 -17.35 -11.47
C ALA A 581 27.03 -18.44 -10.67
N TYR A 582 25.72 -18.58 -10.90
CA TYR A 582 24.91 -19.61 -10.24
C TYR A 582 25.21 -21.02 -10.79
N LEU A 583 25.47 -21.14 -12.09
CA LEU A 583 25.72 -22.42 -12.76
C LEU A 583 27.02 -23.07 -12.28
N ARG A 584 28.09 -22.29 -12.09
CA ARG A 584 29.37 -22.77 -11.55
C ARG A 584 29.27 -23.19 -10.07
N ALA A 585 28.34 -22.61 -9.32
CA ALA A 585 28.15 -22.95 -7.91
C ALA A 585 27.35 -24.26 -7.72
N ASN A 586 26.52 -24.64 -8.70
CA ASN A 586 25.56 -25.74 -8.56
C ASN A 586 25.71 -26.86 -9.60
N GLY A 587 26.64 -26.71 -10.56
CA GLY A 587 26.86 -27.66 -11.63
C GLY A 587 28.20 -27.47 -12.34
N ARG A 588 28.33 -28.11 -13.51
CA ARG A 588 29.55 -28.08 -14.34
C ARG A 588 29.27 -27.35 -15.64
N VAL A 589 30.12 -26.37 -16.00
CA VAL A 589 30.04 -25.64 -17.27
C VAL A 589 31.09 -26.19 -18.23
N ASP A 590 30.66 -26.60 -19.43
CA ASP A 590 31.52 -27.18 -20.47
C ASP A 590 31.83 -26.20 -21.59
N ARG A 591 30.82 -25.43 -22.02
CA ARG A 591 30.97 -24.40 -23.04
C ARG A 591 30.11 -23.20 -22.67
N VAL A 592 30.66 -22.01 -22.89
CA VAL A 592 29.90 -20.76 -22.78
C VAL A 592 30.29 -19.81 -23.91
N ALA A 593 29.30 -19.15 -24.50
CA ALA A 593 29.51 -18.07 -25.46
C ALA A 593 28.46 -16.99 -25.25
N ALA A 594 28.80 -15.74 -25.59
CA ALA A 594 27.89 -14.62 -25.54
C ALA A 594 28.02 -13.76 -26.80
N LYS A 595 26.89 -13.39 -27.39
CA LYS A 595 26.80 -12.42 -28.49
C LYS A 595 25.92 -11.25 -28.06
N LEU A 596 26.31 -10.04 -28.45
CA LEU A 596 25.49 -8.85 -28.29
C LEU A 596 24.62 -8.72 -29.54
N VAL A 597 23.30 -8.70 -29.38
CA VAL A 597 22.34 -8.66 -30.49
C VAL A 597 21.22 -7.68 -30.19
N ASN A 598 20.52 -7.23 -31.22
CA ASN A 598 19.24 -6.57 -31.02
C ASN A 598 18.21 -7.63 -30.57
N PHE A 599 17.29 -7.24 -29.70
CA PHE A 599 16.29 -8.16 -29.18
C PHE A 599 15.43 -8.79 -30.29
N HIS A 600 15.13 -8.03 -31.35
CA HIS A 600 14.46 -8.55 -32.55
C HIS A 600 15.20 -9.73 -33.20
N GLU A 601 16.52 -9.61 -33.36
CA GLU A 601 17.35 -10.65 -34.00
C GLU A 601 17.32 -11.94 -33.18
N TYR A 602 17.35 -11.81 -31.86
CA TYR A 602 17.19 -12.94 -30.95
C TYR A 602 15.82 -13.61 -31.10
N GLU A 603 14.71 -12.85 -31.06
CA GLU A 603 13.36 -13.43 -31.16
C GLU A 603 13.13 -14.14 -32.50
N VAL A 604 13.59 -13.54 -33.60
CA VAL A 604 13.50 -14.13 -34.95
C VAL A 604 14.33 -15.41 -35.04
N ALA A 605 15.58 -15.40 -34.54
CA ALA A 605 16.48 -16.55 -34.65
C ALA A 605 16.09 -17.73 -33.74
N SER A 606 15.67 -17.45 -32.50
CA SER A 606 15.44 -18.46 -31.47
C SER A 606 14.04 -19.10 -31.51
N ALA A 607 13.10 -18.48 -32.23
CA ALA A 607 11.69 -18.90 -32.27
C ALA A 607 11.04 -19.02 -30.86
N SER A 608 11.51 -18.24 -29.88
CA SER A 608 11.09 -18.23 -28.48
C SER A 608 9.64 -17.76 -28.23
N GLY A 609 8.91 -17.41 -29.29
CA GLY A 609 7.70 -16.60 -29.20
C GLY A 609 8.04 -15.11 -29.14
N ARG A 610 7.06 -14.27 -29.48
CA ARG A 610 7.18 -12.81 -29.61
C ARG A 610 6.61 -12.16 -28.35
N THR A 611 7.42 -11.36 -27.68
CA THR A 611 7.08 -10.86 -26.34
C THR A 611 6.28 -9.56 -26.36
N TYR A 612 6.17 -8.84 -27.49
CA TYR A 612 5.36 -7.62 -27.70
C TYR A 612 5.49 -6.51 -26.64
N THR A 613 6.39 -6.66 -25.68
CA THR A 613 6.52 -5.85 -24.47
C THR A 613 7.94 -5.31 -24.33
N GLN A 614 8.86 -5.80 -25.16
CA GLN A 614 10.24 -5.36 -25.20
C GLN A 614 10.56 -4.67 -26.51
N ASP A 615 11.42 -3.67 -26.41
CA ASP A 615 11.87 -2.91 -27.55
C ASP A 615 12.72 -3.79 -28.46
N PRO A 616 12.39 -3.94 -29.75
CA PRO A 616 13.13 -4.84 -30.61
C PRO A 616 14.53 -4.32 -30.98
N ASP A 617 14.79 -3.03 -30.78
CA ASP A 617 16.10 -2.39 -30.96
C ASP A 617 16.93 -2.36 -29.66
N ASP A 618 16.41 -2.89 -28.55
CA ASP A 618 17.21 -3.03 -27.33
C ASP A 618 18.34 -4.03 -27.56
N LEU A 619 19.56 -3.60 -27.22
CA LEU A 619 20.71 -4.47 -27.22
C LEU A 619 20.65 -5.43 -26.02
N VAL A 620 20.77 -6.73 -26.29
CA VAL A 620 20.79 -7.79 -25.28
C VAL A 620 21.99 -8.71 -25.49
N TRP A 621 22.55 -9.18 -24.38
CA TRP A 621 23.52 -10.27 -24.37
C TRP A 621 22.77 -11.59 -24.36
N VAL A 622 22.92 -12.37 -25.43
CA VAL A 622 22.46 -13.76 -25.47
C VAL A 622 23.64 -14.63 -25.06
N VAL A 623 23.55 -15.24 -23.88
CA VAL A 623 24.56 -16.13 -23.32
C VAL A 623 24.09 -17.57 -23.42
N VAL A 624 24.81 -18.40 -24.17
CA VAL A 624 24.54 -19.83 -24.31
C VAL A 624 25.58 -20.60 -23.53
N THR A 625 25.11 -21.45 -22.61
CA THR A 625 25.93 -22.28 -21.75
C THR A 625 25.52 -23.74 -21.91
N THR A 626 26.48 -24.64 -22.16
CA THR A 626 26.26 -26.09 -22.05
C THR A 626 27.04 -26.67 -20.89
N GLY A 627 26.55 -27.79 -20.35
CA GLY A 627 27.14 -28.43 -19.20
C GLY A 627 26.20 -29.41 -18.53
N GLU A 628 26.29 -29.52 -17.21
CA GLU A 628 25.44 -30.39 -16.40
C GLU A 628 24.98 -29.65 -15.15
N PHE A 629 23.69 -29.34 -15.10
CA PHE A 629 23.09 -28.47 -14.09
C PHE A 629 21.88 -29.14 -13.43
N PRO A 630 21.58 -28.82 -12.16
CA PRO A 630 20.34 -29.24 -11.52
C PRO A 630 19.14 -28.77 -12.34
N SER A 631 18.15 -29.64 -12.51
CA SER A 631 16.95 -29.29 -13.29
C SER A 631 16.21 -28.12 -12.66
N THR A 632 15.92 -27.08 -13.45
CA THR A 632 15.06 -25.96 -13.04
C THR A 632 13.58 -26.21 -13.32
N HIS A 633 13.23 -27.35 -13.94
CA HIS A 633 11.86 -27.70 -14.30
C HIS A 633 11.12 -28.37 -13.14
N SER A 634 10.00 -27.79 -12.69
CA SER A 634 8.95 -28.55 -12.01
C SER A 634 8.22 -29.42 -13.05
N ARG A 635 8.07 -30.71 -12.75
CA ARG A 635 7.37 -31.65 -13.65
C ARG A 635 5.92 -31.19 -13.85
N PRO A 636 5.35 -31.26 -15.07
CA PRO A 636 3.89 -31.21 -15.22
C PRO A 636 3.27 -32.28 -14.31
N PHE A 637 2.19 -31.92 -13.60
CA PHE A 637 1.52 -32.84 -12.69
C PHE A 637 0.87 -33.98 -13.50
N ASP A 638 1.56 -35.12 -13.59
CA ASP A 638 1.01 -36.38 -14.09
C ASP A 638 0.77 -37.32 -12.90
N PRO A 639 -0.50 -37.61 -12.55
CA PRO A 639 -0.84 -38.43 -11.40
C PRO A 639 -0.37 -39.90 -11.51
N ASN A 640 0.17 -40.33 -12.66
CA ASN A 640 0.64 -41.71 -12.88
C ASN A 640 2.18 -41.84 -13.00
N ALA A 641 2.95 -40.76 -12.88
CA ALA A 641 4.40 -40.81 -13.04
C ALA A 641 5.14 -41.19 -11.74
N SER A 642 6.05 -42.17 -11.82
CA SER A 642 6.89 -42.57 -10.67
C SER A 642 7.78 -41.40 -10.17
N PRO A 643 8.03 -41.30 -8.85
CA PRO A 643 8.87 -40.27 -8.24
C PRO A 643 10.34 -40.52 -8.57
N GLY A 644 10.83 -39.88 -9.63
CA GLY A 644 12.25 -39.79 -9.96
C GLY A 644 12.65 -38.32 -10.08
N LEU A 645 13.91 -38.00 -9.76
CA LEU A 645 14.46 -36.67 -9.97
C LEU A 645 14.36 -36.31 -11.46
N PRO A 646 13.93 -35.08 -11.82
CA PRO A 646 13.93 -34.63 -13.21
C PRO A 646 15.35 -34.71 -13.79
N PRO A 647 15.48 -35.03 -15.09
CA PRO A 647 16.80 -35.08 -15.73
C PRO A 647 17.49 -33.71 -15.64
N PRO A 648 18.83 -33.68 -15.47
CA PRO A 648 19.59 -32.44 -15.37
C PRO A 648 19.47 -31.62 -16.66
N ASP A 649 19.48 -30.30 -16.52
CA ASP A 649 19.56 -29.39 -17.66
C ASP A 649 20.99 -29.40 -18.22
N ARG A 650 21.11 -29.45 -19.54
CA ARG A 650 22.41 -29.53 -20.26
C ARG A 650 22.68 -28.35 -21.16
N LEU A 651 21.64 -27.61 -21.54
CA LEU A 651 21.74 -26.36 -22.28
C LEU A 651 20.93 -25.29 -21.54
N ILE A 652 21.57 -24.15 -21.32
CA ILE A 652 20.95 -22.97 -20.73
C ILE A 652 21.27 -21.77 -21.62
N VAL A 653 20.22 -21.11 -22.10
CA VAL A 653 20.30 -19.83 -22.82
C VAL A 653 19.77 -18.76 -21.88
N GLN A 654 20.53 -17.69 -21.67
CA GLN A 654 20.10 -16.56 -20.86
C GLN A 654 20.21 -15.28 -21.68
N VAL A 655 19.18 -14.45 -21.61
CA VAL A 655 19.12 -13.13 -22.22
C VAL A 655 19.31 -12.11 -21.12
N ILE A 656 20.35 -11.29 -21.25
CA ILE A 656 20.75 -10.30 -20.25
C ILE A 656 20.67 -8.91 -20.91
N GLY A 657 19.97 -7.96 -20.28
CA GLY A 657 19.88 -6.60 -20.80
C GLY A 657 21.26 -5.93 -20.85
N SER A 658 21.64 -5.36 -21.99
CA SER A 658 22.98 -4.77 -22.13
C SER A 658 23.19 -3.50 -21.30
N SER A 659 22.11 -2.79 -20.97
CA SER A 659 22.10 -1.52 -20.22
C SER A 659 22.28 -1.70 -18.71
N SER A 660 21.58 -2.67 -18.13
CA SER A 660 21.54 -2.92 -16.68
C SER A 660 22.32 -4.18 -16.27
N GLY A 661 22.56 -5.07 -17.23
CA GLY A 661 23.00 -6.44 -16.98
C GLY A 661 22.01 -7.28 -16.18
N GLY A 662 20.74 -6.87 -16.13
CA GLY A 662 19.66 -7.64 -15.51
C GLY A 662 19.30 -8.86 -16.35
N TYR A 663 18.97 -9.97 -15.69
CA TYR A 663 18.43 -11.16 -16.36
C TYR A 663 17.02 -10.86 -16.86
N PHE A 664 16.77 -11.15 -18.14
CA PHE A 664 15.50 -10.86 -18.80
C PHE A 664 14.67 -12.14 -19.03
N SER A 665 15.26 -13.11 -19.71
CA SER A 665 14.58 -14.37 -20.06
C SER A 665 15.62 -15.48 -20.28
N GLY A 666 15.16 -16.71 -20.43
CA GLY A 666 16.06 -17.82 -20.71
C GLY A 666 15.34 -19.10 -21.10
N MET A 667 16.09 -20.00 -21.73
CA MET A 667 15.65 -21.34 -22.11
C MET A 667 16.52 -22.36 -21.40
N TYR A 668 15.89 -23.42 -20.91
CA TYR A 668 16.55 -24.53 -20.22
C TYR A 668 16.16 -25.80 -20.97
N SER A 669 17.12 -26.67 -21.23
CA SER A 669 16.88 -27.91 -21.97
C SER A 669 17.76 -29.04 -21.46
N ALA A 670 17.18 -30.23 -21.35
CA ALA A 670 17.91 -31.47 -21.09
C ALA A 670 18.73 -31.94 -22.32
N ALA A 671 18.51 -31.35 -23.49
CA ALA A 671 19.33 -31.60 -24.67
C ALA A 671 20.65 -30.82 -24.58
N ASP A 672 21.76 -31.48 -24.93
CA ASP A 672 23.11 -30.90 -24.95
C ASP A 672 23.49 -30.35 -26.35
N THR A 673 22.49 -30.08 -27.19
CA THR A 673 22.73 -29.65 -28.57
C THR A 673 22.97 -28.15 -28.61
N TRP A 674 24.15 -27.74 -29.08
CA TRP A 674 24.46 -26.32 -29.31
C TRP A 674 23.46 -25.70 -30.29
N PRO A 675 22.86 -24.53 -30.01
CA PRO A 675 21.82 -23.98 -30.87
C PRO A 675 22.39 -23.42 -32.17
N ALA A 676 22.05 -24.03 -33.31
CA ALA A 676 22.54 -23.58 -34.62
C ALA A 676 22.11 -22.13 -34.96
N TRP A 677 20.95 -21.69 -34.47
CA TRP A 677 20.49 -20.31 -34.65
C TRP A 677 21.39 -19.31 -33.92
N PHE A 678 22.03 -19.69 -32.82
CA PHE A 678 22.93 -18.81 -32.08
C PHE A 678 24.20 -18.52 -32.88
N ASP A 679 24.73 -19.52 -33.59
CA ASP A 679 25.89 -19.33 -34.46
C ASP A 679 25.59 -18.39 -35.63
N GLY A 680 24.34 -18.37 -36.11
CA GLY A 680 23.85 -17.48 -37.18
C GLY A 680 23.58 -16.03 -36.77
N LEU A 681 23.58 -15.70 -35.48
CA LEU A 681 23.40 -14.32 -35.00
C LEU A 681 24.60 -13.42 -35.35
N ASN A 682 24.33 -12.20 -35.81
CA ASN A 682 25.35 -11.16 -35.98
C ASN A 682 25.74 -10.61 -34.61
N ASP A 683 27.03 -10.64 -34.27
CA ASP A 683 27.50 -10.08 -33.00
C ASP A 683 27.82 -8.59 -33.16
N HIS A 684 27.09 -7.75 -32.45
CA HIS A 684 27.24 -6.29 -32.43
C HIS A 684 28.22 -5.82 -31.36
N ALA A 685 28.89 -6.73 -30.66
CA ALA A 685 29.89 -6.38 -29.66
C ALA A 685 31.07 -5.62 -30.31
N PRO A 686 31.56 -4.54 -29.68
CA PRO A 686 32.71 -3.77 -30.17
C PRO A 686 34.04 -4.52 -30.11
#